data_AF-A0A9Q5WAN0-F1
#
_entry.id   AF-A0A9Q5WAN0-F1
#
_cell.length_a   1.000
_cell.length_b   1.000
_cell.length_c   1.000
_cell.angle_alpha   90.00
_cell.angle_beta   90.00
_cell.angle_gamma   90.00
#
_symmetry.space_group_name_H-M   'P 1'
#
loop_
_entity.id
_entity.type
_entity.pdbx_description
1 polymer ?
#
loop_
_entity_poly.entity_id
_entity_poly.type
_entity_poly.pdbx_seq_one_letter_code
_entity_poly.pdbx_strand_id
1 'polypeptide(L)'
;MVPSEKSSLEKGLSALKQGSYYAAISILVPIVNRPDNHHIKLQAQVGLVMAYAHTGELAKAIAVCRTLIGNDNAQPTNSQVQQWARVAIEHLIKRQKRQQAKQSRLIAQYNLQNAHHLVDSKQTISNEDYEDSDQVERTNTKSNISTGPNIETASIYWRQAKRAKVWQPLRKYHFIRFAIPGLVTMMSLFFIWQILISLAFISINEVLHRLPYVDPLPFLYVNPTLLILTSLLFLLLFIMSPWLLDRLLAKFYHQQPFSKEALHRYSRESVRIIQRICQLRKFPLPQLKILPLTVPIIFTYGNLPQTARIVISQGMLTQLAEDEIGTIYAFALGQINPWSLGIMSLALLMSLPFHQVYQQTAIWSTKNQNILWHWIATGLGSMSYGIWSLLTATTFINSRLLLKNSDRQAVEMTGNPNGLIRALLKTTIGIARNIKNQQQTSWELESLNIVAPVDYKHSLFLGSTAGQFTWESLLIWENNQPYRQWFTINNSHPLLGDRLENLCQIAHQWYLDTELYPMKPNSPQVKMQSFLLQIAPFLGIPIGLGMGVILWLTWQIGYRLELFDLKWIYDGWSFLVGFLMIGFSIGTIVRLNALFPGIKPDNLNSEKQMLKFLTNPGVLPINSLNIRISGRLLGRGGSGNCLGQDLILESGIGLIKLHHAWFPTWQKLIGEQITLTGWLRRGATPWVDVHSLETINGKIIYGHHPIWSTVIALIAQVWGAYILLMEPVVGRF
;
A
#
# COMPACT_ATOMS: atom_id res chain seq x y z
N MET A 1 -32.88 -36.55 -7.40
CA MET A 1 -32.60 -37.68 -6.49
C MET A 1 -32.16 -37.14 -5.15
N VAL A 2 -33.01 -37.22 -4.12
CA VAL A 2 -32.66 -36.81 -2.75
C VAL A 2 -31.68 -37.86 -2.20
N PRO A 3 -30.48 -37.50 -1.72
CA PRO A 3 -29.54 -38.48 -1.19
C PRO A 3 -30.13 -39.18 0.04
N SER A 4 -30.02 -40.51 0.09
CA SER A 4 -30.47 -41.34 1.22
C SER A 4 -29.89 -40.83 2.55
N GLU A 5 -30.68 -40.84 3.62
CA GLU A 5 -30.29 -40.25 4.92
C GLU A 5 -29.00 -40.84 5.52
N LYS A 6 -28.75 -42.14 5.31
CA LYS A 6 -27.49 -42.80 5.69
C LYS A 6 -26.28 -42.18 4.99
N SER A 7 -26.40 -41.87 3.70
CA SER A 7 -25.33 -41.21 2.92
C SER A 7 -25.06 -39.78 3.42
N SER A 8 -26.09 -39.06 3.86
CA SER A 8 -25.94 -37.71 4.42
C SER A 8 -25.28 -37.74 5.81
N LEU A 9 -25.61 -38.73 6.66
CA LEU A 9 -24.94 -38.95 7.95
C LEU A 9 -23.47 -39.29 7.77
N GLU A 10 -23.13 -40.21 6.86
CA GLU A 10 -21.75 -40.58 6.55
C GLU A 10 -20.93 -39.38 6.07
N LYS A 11 -21.51 -38.52 5.23
CA LYS A 11 -20.88 -37.26 4.79
C LYS A 11 -20.65 -36.29 5.95
N GLY A 12 -21.60 -36.18 6.88
CA GLY A 12 -21.46 -35.35 8.08
C GLY A 12 -20.35 -35.85 9.01
N LEU A 13 -20.30 -37.16 9.24
CA LEU A 13 -19.27 -37.79 10.09
C LEU A 13 -17.89 -37.81 9.41
N SER A 14 -17.82 -37.94 8.08
CA SER A 14 -16.56 -37.82 7.34
C SER A 14 -16.01 -36.40 7.39
N ALA A 15 -16.87 -35.38 7.26
CA ALA A 15 -16.48 -33.97 7.40
C ALA A 15 -15.92 -33.68 8.81
N LEU A 16 -16.50 -34.30 9.84
CA LEU A 16 -16.01 -34.21 11.22
C LEU A 16 -14.62 -34.84 11.37
N LYS A 17 -14.40 -36.05 10.81
CA LYS A 17 -13.07 -36.70 10.81
C LYS A 17 -12.01 -35.91 10.03
N GLN A 18 -12.42 -35.16 9.00
CA GLN A 18 -11.54 -34.29 8.20
C GLN A 18 -11.26 -32.93 8.86
N GLY A 19 -11.80 -32.65 10.05
CA GLY A 19 -11.61 -31.38 10.76
C GLY A 19 -12.43 -30.21 10.21
N SER A 20 -13.38 -30.46 9.30
CA SER A 20 -14.26 -29.44 8.72
C SER A 20 -15.55 -29.29 9.56
N TYR A 21 -15.40 -28.74 10.77
CA TYR A 21 -16.46 -28.73 11.78
C TYR A 21 -17.71 -27.93 11.37
N TYR A 22 -17.58 -26.80 10.66
CA TYR A 22 -18.73 -26.02 10.18
C TYR A 22 -19.52 -26.73 9.08
N ALA A 23 -18.84 -27.47 8.19
CA ALA A 23 -19.50 -28.30 7.19
C ALA A 23 -20.18 -29.51 7.84
N ALA A 24 -19.58 -30.10 8.88
CA ALA A 24 -20.23 -31.14 9.66
C ALA A 24 -21.50 -30.62 10.35
N ILE A 25 -21.48 -29.41 10.93
CA ILE A 25 -22.66 -28.79 11.56
C ILE A 25 -23.78 -28.56 10.54
N SER A 26 -23.49 -27.99 9.37
CA SER A 26 -24.51 -27.70 8.35
C SER A 26 -25.18 -28.97 7.81
N ILE A 27 -24.48 -30.10 7.81
CA ILE A 27 -25.00 -31.41 7.38
C ILE A 27 -25.75 -32.12 8.52
N LEU A 28 -25.26 -32.06 9.76
CA LEU A 28 -25.82 -32.82 10.89
C LEU A 28 -27.05 -32.15 11.53
N VAL A 29 -27.12 -30.81 11.58
CA VAL A 29 -28.29 -30.07 12.12
C VAL A 29 -29.62 -30.48 11.47
N PRO A 30 -29.76 -30.51 10.13
CA PRO A 30 -31.03 -30.88 9.50
C PRO A 30 -31.42 -32.34 9.75
N ILE A 31 -30.47 -33.24 10.02
CA ILE A 31 -30.72 -34.65 10.36
C ILE A 31 -31.33 -34.76 11.76
N VAL A 32 -30.84 -33.97 12.72
CA VAL A 32 -31.36 -33.99 14.11
C VAL A 32 -32.79 -33.49 14.22
N ASN A 33 -33.20 -32.58 13.32
CA ASN A 33 -34.53 -31.96 13.31
C ASN A 33 -35.61 -32.79 12.58
N ARG A 34 -35.25 -33.91 11.95
CA ARG A 34 -36.20 -34.80 11.26
C ARG A 34 -36.67 -35.94 12.17
N PRO A 35 -37.91 -36.44 11.98
CA PRO A 35 -38.48 -37.51 12.82
C PRO A 35 -37.97 -38.93 12.49
N ASP A 36 -37.12 -39.10 11.48
CA ASP A 36 -36.81 -40.43 10.92
C ASP A 36 -35.57 -41.08 11.57
N ASN A 37 -35.79 -42.25 12.16
CA ASN A 37 -34.82 -43.20 12.71
C ASN A 37 -33.98 -42.74 13.94
N HIS A 38 -34.35 -43.26 15.12
CA HIS A 38 -33.75 -42.92 16.42
C HIS A 38 -32.22 -43.11 16.49
N HIS A 39 -31.69 -44.16 15.86
CA HIS A 39 -30.25 -44.44 15.88
C HIS A 39 -29.41 -43.44 15.07
N ILE A 40 -29.93 -43.00 13.91
CA ILE A 40 -29.28 -42.00 13.05
C ILE A 40 -29.27 -40.64 13.75
N LYS A 41 -30.37 -40.29 14.41
CA LYS A 41 -30.50 -39.07 15.21
C LYS A 41 -29.49 -39.03 16.36
N LEU A 42 -29.28 -40.14 17.08
CA LEU A 42 -28.28 -40.23 18.15
C LEU A 42 -26.85 -40.05 17.63
N GLN A 43 -26.48 -40.72 16.54
CA GLN A 43 -25.16 -40.56 15.94
C GLN A 43 -24.91 -39.13 15.43
N ALA A 44 -25.94 -38.50 14.85
CA ALA A 44 -25.88 -37.11 14.43
C ALA A 44 -25.73 -36.15 15.63
N GLN A 45 -26.44 -36.39 16.73
CA GLN A 45 -26.32 -35.61 17.97
C GLN A 45 -24.92 -35.72 18.60
N VAL A 46 -24.34 -36.92 18.68
CA VAL A 46 -22.96 -37.13 19.17
C VAL A 46 -21.95 -36.41 18.29
N GLY A 47 -22.07 -36.52 16.96
CA GLY A 47 -21.23 -35.78 16.01
C GLY A 47 -21.34 -34.25 16.17
N LEU A 48 -22.55 -33.77 16.40
CA LEU A 48 -22.84 -32.35 16.54
C LEU A 48 -22.34 -31.75 17.87
N VAL A 49 -22.36 -32.53 18.97
CA VAL A 49 -21.68 -32.16 20.23
C VAL A 49 -20.18 -31.97 20.00
N MET A 50 -19.53 -32.91 19.31
CA MET A 50 -18.10 -32.81 19.02
C MET A 50 -17.80 -31.61 18.12
N ALA A 51 -18.59 -31.39 17.07
CA ALA A 51 -18.39 -30.27 16.17
C ALA A 51 -18.55 -28.92 16.90
N TYR A 52 -19.60 -28.74 17.73
CA TYR A 52 -19.78 -27.51 18.52
C TYR A 52 -18.71 -27.31 19.59
N ALA A 53 -18.21 -28.38 20.21
CA ALA A 53 -17.10 -28.31 21.17
C ALA A 53 -15.78 -27.85 20.51
N HIS A 54 -15.59 -28.15 19.22
CA HIS A 54 -14.42 -27.75 18.43
C HIS A 54 -14.56 -26.34 17.83
N THR A 55 -15.76 -25.89 17.46
CA THR A 55 -15.99 -24.51 16.98
C THR A 55 -16.06 -23.47 18.09
N GLY A 56 -16.14 -23.90 19.36
CA GLY A 56 -16.19 -23.00 20.52
C GLY A 56 -17.60 -22.59 20.95
N GLU A 57 -18.64 -23.11 20.30
CA GLU A 57 -20.05 -22.89 20.64
C GLU A 57 -20.50 -23.77 21.82
N LEU A 58 -19.84 -23.62 22.98
CA LEU A 58 -20.00 -24.51 24.14
C LEU A 58 -21.43 -24.56 24.68
N ALA A 59 -22.18 -23.45 24.61
CA ALA A 59 -23.57 -23.40 25.07
C ALA A 59 -24.49 -24.34 24.26
N LYS A 60 -24.30 -24.40 22.93
CA LYS A 60 -25.07 -25.29 22.05
C LYS A 60 -24.65 -26.75 22.24
N ALA A 61 -23.35 -27.02 22.44
CA ALA A 61 -22.87 -28.36 22.77
C ALA A 61 -23.50 -28.89 24.07
N ILE A 62 -23.57 -28.05 25.12
CA ILE A 62 -24.19 -28.42 26.41
C ILE A 62 -25.70 -28.64 26.23
N ALA A 63 -26.39 -27.82 25.44
CA ALA A 63 -27.81 -28.00 25.16
C ALA A 63 -28.09 -29.37 24.50
N VAL A 64 -27.26 -29.77 23.53
CA VAL A 64 -27.39 -31.06 22.84
C VAL A 64 -27.03 -32.23 23.76
N CYS A 65 -26.06 -32.09 24.66
CA CYS A 65 -25.82 -33.12 25.66
C CYS A 65 -26.97 -33.24 26.67
N ARG A 66 -27.65 -32.14 27.02
CA ARG A 66 -28.84 -32.18 27.90
C ARG A 66 -30.01 -32.87 27.23
N THR A 67 -30.19 -32.68 25.93
CA THR A 67 -31.24 -33.43 25.18
C THR A 67 -30.91 -34.92 25.06
N LEU A 68 -29.63 -35.29 24.97
CA LEU A 68 -29.17 -36.68 25.04
C LEU A 68 -29.43 -37.34 26.40
N ILE A 69 -29.44 -36.55 27.49
CA ILE A 69 -29.72 -37.04 28.85
C ILE A 69 -31.22 -37.06 29.16
N GLY A 70 -32.00 -36.09 28.66
CA GLY A 70 -33.43 -35.94 28.98
C GLY A 70 -34.41 -36.80 28.17
N ASN A 71 -33.94 -37.61 27.21
CA ASN A 71 -34.78 -38.56 26.48
C ASN A 71 -34.98 -39.85 27.33
N ASP A 72 -35.78 -39.78 28.38
CA ASP A 72 -36.05 -40.90 29.31
C ASP A 72 -37.06 -41.95 28.78
N ASN A 73 -37.72 -41.71 27.64
CA ASN A 73 -38.91 -42.49 27.24
C ASN A 73 -38.75 -43.46 26.05
N ALA A 74 -37.54 -43.91 25.68
CA ALA A 74 -37.41 -44.95 24.64
C ALA A 74 -36.19 -45.89 24.84
N GLN A 75 -36.50 -47.06 25.39
CA GLN A 75 -35.76 -48.34 25.31
C GLN A 75 -34.36 -48.45 25.98
N PRO A 76 -34.01 -49.63 26.53
CA PRO A 76 -32.86 -49.83 27.43
C PRO A 76 -31.50 -50.01 26.73
N THR A 77 -31.37 -49.67 25.44
CA THR A 77 -30.17 -49.98 24.63
C THR A 77 -29.09 -48.88 24.58
N ASN A 78 -29.27 -47.74 25.26
CA ASN A 78 -28.37 -46.57 25.12
C ASN A 78 -27.69 -46.04 26.40
N SER A 79 -27.47 -46.90 27.40
CA SER A 79 -26.78 -46.50 28.65
C SER A 79 -25.39 -45.89 28.43
N GLN A 80 -24.67 -46.31 27.38
CA GLN A 80 -23.32 -45.82 27.07
C GLN A 80 -23.30 -44.38 26.53
N VAL A 81 -24.23 -44.00 25.64
CA VAL A 81 -24.28 -42.64 25.07
C VAL A 81 -24.70 -41.62 26.14
N GLN A 82 -25.60 -42.03 27.05
CA GLN A 82 -26.00 -41.20 28.19
C GLN A 82 -24.86 -41.03 29.21
N GLN A 83 -24.11 -42.09 29.52
CA GLN A 83 -22.90 -42.00 30.36
C GLN A 83 -21.85 -41.09 29.72
N TRP A 84 -21.61 -41.25 28.42
CA TRP A 84 -20.73 -40.36 27.67
C TRP A 84 -21.19 -38.90 27.71
N ALA A 85 -22.49 -38.63 27.53
CA ALA A 85 -23.04 -37.28 27.57
C ALA A 85 -22.90 -36.64 28.96
N ARG A 86 -23.07 -37.41 30.04
CA ARG A 86 -22.84 -36.95 31.42
C ARG A 86 -21.39 -36.49 31.63
N VAL A 87 -20.42 -37.33 31.23
CA VAL A 87 -18.99 -36.98 31.31
C VAL A 87 -18.65 -35.78 30.42
N ALA A 88 -19.18 -35.75 29.20
CA ALA A 88 -18.93 -34.65 28.26
C ALA A 88 -19.45 -33.31 28.78
N ILE A 89 -20.62 -33.27 29.42
CA ILE A 89 -21.18 -32.04 30.02
C ILE A 89 -20.25 -31.49 31.10
N GLU A 90 -19.73 -32.32 32.00
CA GLU A 90 -18.82 -31.86 33.06
C GLU A 90 -17.58 -31.17 32.48
N HIS A 91 -16.98 -31.78 31.45
CA HIS A 91 -15.84 -31.21 30.75
C HIS A 91 -16.19 -29.89 30.03
N LEU A 92 -17.35 -29.82 29.36
CA LEU A 92 -17.80 -28.62 28.65
C LEU A 92 -18.11 -27.47 29.61
N ILE A 93 -18.76 -27.74 30.75
CA ILE A 93 -19.04 -26.74 31.80
C ILE A 93 -17.73 -26.23 32.42
N LYS A 94 -16.77 -27.12 32.72
CA LYS A 94 -15.45 -26.73 33.23
C LYS A 94 -14.71 -25.84 32.24
N ARG A 95 -14.80 -26.13 30.94
CA ARG A 95 -14.20 -25.32 29.86
C ARG A 95 -14.91 -23.97 29.70
N GLN A 96 -16.23 -23.93 29.81
CA GLN A 96 -17.04 -22.70 29.76
C GLN A 96 -16.72 -21.77 30.95
N LYS A 97 -16.66 -22.30 32.18
CA LYS A 97 -16.27 -21.54 33.38
C LYS A 97 -14.86 -20.95 33.25
N ARG A 98 -13.92 -21.69 32.66
CA ARG A 98 -12.55 -21.19 32.38
C ARG A 98 -12.55 -20.05 31.35
N GLN A 99 -13.37 -20.13 30.29
CA GLN A 99 -13.51 -19.03 29.33
C GLN A 99 -14.14 -17.79 29.96
N GLN A 100 -15.20 -17.95 30.75
CA GLN A 100 -15.85 -16.85 31.48
C GLN A 100 -14.90 -16.20 32.51
N ALA A 101 -14.14 -16.99 33.26
CA ALA A 101 -13.14 -16.48 34.20
C ALA A 101 -11.99 -15.74 33.51
N LYS A 102 -11.59 -16.16 32.30
CA LYS A 102 -10.59 -15.45 31.50
C LYS A 102 -11.15 -14.12 31.00
N GLN A 103 -12.42 -14.10 30.57
CA GLN A 103 -13.08 -12.90 30.09
C GLN A 103 -13.35 -11.90 31.22
N SER A 104 -13.78 -12.35 32.40
CA SER A 104 -13.95 -11.49 33.58
C SER A 104 -12.62 -10.94 34.11
N ARG A 105 -11.52 -11.70 34.05
CA ARG A 105 -10.17 -11.20 34.37
C ARG A 105 -9.70 -10.13 33.39
N LEU A 106 -9.97 -10.29 32.09
CA LEU A 106 -9.65 -9.28 31.08
C LEU A 106 -10.45 -7.99 31.30
N ILE A 107 -11.73 -8.10 31.66
CA ILE A 107 -12.59 -6.95 32.00
C ILE A 107 -12.13 -6.29 33.31
N ALA A 108 -11.76 -7.07 34.32
CA ALA A 108 -11.23 -6.55 35.59
C ALA A 108 -9.88 -5.83 35.38
N GLN A 109 -8.98 -6.35 34.54
CA GLN A 109 -7.75 -5.67 34.15
C GLN A 109 -8.02 -4.36 33.41
N TYR A 110 -8.98 -4.35 32.48
CA TYR A 110 -9.39 -3.14 31.77
C TYR A 110 -9.93 -2.06 32.73
N ASN A 111 -10.75 -2.45 33.71
CA ASN A 111 -11.29 -1.53 34.70
C ASN A 111 -10.23 -1.03 35.71
N LEU A 112 -9.27 -1.86 36.11
CA LEU A 112 -8.14 -1.46 36.96
C LEU A 112 -7.24 -0.45 36.24
N GLN A 113 -7.05 -0.62 34.94
CA GLN A 113 -6.24 0.28 34.12
C GLN A 113 -6.90 1.64 33.94
N ASN A 114 -8.24 1.68 33.86
CA ASN A 114 -9.01 2.93 33.87
C ASN A 114 -9.06 3.61 35.26
N ALA A 115 -9.03 2.84 36.35
CA ALA A 115 -8.98 3.39 37.71
C ALA A 115 -7.63 4.06 38.03
N HIS A 116 -6.50 3.51 37.54
CA HIS A 116 -5.19 4.12 37.69
C HIS A 116 -5.06 5.45 36.93
N HIS A 117 -5.75 5.61 35.79
CA HIS A 117 -5.80 6.87 35.05
C HIS A 117 -6.53 8.02 35.78
N LEU A 118 -7.42 7.73 36.73
CA LEU A 118 -8.14 8.74 37.51
C LEU A 118 -7.40 9.17 38.79
N VAL A 119 -6.42 8.40 39.24
CA VAL A 119 -5.59 8.71 40.42
C VAL A 119 -4.35 9.51 40.02
N ASP A 120 -3.74 9.21 38.86
CA ASP A 120 -2.60 9.97 38.33
C ASP A 120 -2.98 11.39 37.87
N SER A 121 -4.25 11.67 37.59
CA SER A 121 -4.74 13.01 37.23
C SER A 121 -5.00 13.94 38.43
N LYS A 122 -4.83 13.47 39.68
CA LYS A 122 -5.08 14.26 40.90
C LYS A 122 -3.81 14.70 41.66
N GLN A 123 -2.61 14.39 41.16
CA GLN A 123 -1.33 14.76 41.81
C GLN A 123 -0.49 15.79 41.04
N THR A 124 -1.02 16.40 39.98
CA THR A 124 -0.36 17.49 39.25
C THR A 124 -1.35 18.59 38.92
N ILE A 125 -1.76 19.36 39.94
CA ILE A 125 -2.07 20.80 39.85
C ILE A 125 -1.95 21.30 41.30
N SER A 126 -0.84 21.97 41.60
CA SER A 126 -0.71 22.83 42.78
C SER A 126 -0.11 24.14 42.30
N ASN A 127 -0.85 25.21 42.58
CA ASN A 127 -0.47 26.62 42.57
C ASN A 127 -0.39 27.30 41.20
N GLU A 128 -1.45 28.02 40.85
CA GLU A 128 -1.38 29.43 40.45
C GLU A 128 -2.78 30.06 40.55
N ASP A 129 -2.78 31.32 40.95
CA ASP A 129 -3.88 32.09 41.53
C ASP A 129 -5.07 32.36 40.60
N TYR A 130 -6.27 32.46 41.17
CA TYR A 130 -7.42 33.10 40.53
C TYR A 130 -8.07 34.09 41.49
N GLU A 131 -8.11 35.36 41.07
CA GLU A 131 -9.07 36.34 41.54
C GLU A 131 -10.46 36.09 40.92
N ASP A 132 -11.43 36.54 41.70
CA ASP A 132 -12.88 36.46 41.69
C ASP A 132 -13.63 36.73 40.35
N SER A 133 -14.71 35.97 40.11
CA SER A 133 -16.05 36.46 39.69
C SER A 133 -16.99 35.33 39.25
N ASP A 134 -17.84 34.94 40.18
CA ASP A 134 -19.30 34.84 40.11
C ASP A 134 -20.09 34.43 38.83
N GLN A 135 -20.94 33.43 39.07
CA GLN A 135 -22.27 33.11 38.50
C GLN A 135 -22.44 32.58 37.06
N VAL A 136 -23.01 31.37 36.94
CA VAL A 136 -24.44 31.11 36.56
C VAL A 136 -24.62 29.65 36.11
N GLU A 137 -25.54 28.99 36.83
CA GLU A 137 -26.49 27.91 36.52
C GLU A 137 -26.28 26.83 35.44
N ARG A 138 -26.54 25.62 35.94
CA ARG A 138 -26.92 24.36 35.29
C ARG A 138 -27.96 24.52 34.17
N THR A 139 -27.64 23.96 33.00
CA THR A 139 -28.63 23.23 32.18
C THR A 139 -28.04 21.94 31.64
N ASN A 140 -28.58 20.83 32.15
CA ASN A 140 -28.39 19.48 31.63
C ASN A 140 -29.20 19.33 30.32
N THR A 141 -28.53 19.14 29.19
CA THR A 141 -29.17 18.66 27.96
C THR A 141 -28.54 17.33 27.58
N LYS A 142 -29.25 16.24 27.90
CA LYS A 142 -29.01 14.89 27.37
C LYS A 142 -29.20 14.95 25.85
N SER A 143 -28.12 14.84 25.09
CA SER A 143 -28.18 14.54 23.66
C SER A 143 -28.07 13.02 23.46
N ASN A 144 -29.17 12.44 22.98
CA ASN A 144 -29.29 11.06 22.57
C ASN A 144 -28.37 10.80 21.37
N ILE A 145 -27.30 10.03 21.57
CA ILE A 145 -26.51 9.46 20.49
C ILE A 145 -27.30 8.29 19.91
N SER A 146 -27.91 8.52 18.75
CA SER A 146 -28.49 7.48 17.91
C SER A 146 -27.41 6.51 17.46
N THR A 147 -27.57 5.24 17.82
CA THR A 147 -26.75 4.11 17.36
C THR A 147 -26.90 3.91 15.85
N GLY A 148 -25.88 4.29 15.09
CA GLY A 148 -25.69 3.86 13.71
C GLY A 148 -25.39 2.35 13.63
N PRO A 149 -25.63 1.68 12.49
CA PRO A 149 -25.53 0.24 12.40
C PRO A 149 -24.07 -0.20 12.56
N ASN A 150 -23.81 -1.02 13.57
CA ASN A 150 -22.55 -1.73 13.75
C ASN A 150 -22.30 -2.62 12.53
N ILE A 151 -21.39 -2.21 11.66
CA ILE A 151 -20.77 -3.11 10.69
C ILE A 151 -19.83 -4.01 11.49
N GLU A 152 -20.30 -5.19 11.86
CA GLU A 152 -19.47 -6.26 12.43
C GLU A 152 -18.30 -6.54 11.46
N THR A 153 -17.08 -6.13 11.82
CA THR A 153 -15.89 -6.50 11.06
C THR A 153 -15.71 -8.01 11.15
N ALA A 154 -15.93 -8.72 10.04
CA ALA A 154 -15.67 -10.16 9.93
C ALA A 154 -14.27 -10.47 10.51
N SER A 155 -14.21 -11.39 11.47
CA SER A 155 -12.96 -11.73 12.15
C SER A 155 -12.02 -12.44 11.18
N ILE A 156 -10.90 -11.78 10.86
CA ILE A 156 -9.85 -12.36 10.00
C ILE A 156 -9.22 -13.54 10.73
N TYR A 157 -9.34 -14.73 10.15
CA TYR A 157 -8.71 -15.93 10.67
C TYR A 157 -7.21 -15.94 10.35
N TRP A 158 -6.38 -16.07 11.38
CA TRP A 158 -4.93 -16.24 11.29
C TRP A 158 -4.57 -17.68 11.66
N ARG A 159 -3.81 -18.36 10.80
CA ARG A 159 -3.41 -19.77 11.02
C ARG A 159 -2.39 -19.89 12.15
N GLN A 160 -1.63 -18.80 12.41
CA GLN A 160 -0.59 -18.76 13.43
C GLN A 160 0.43 -19.89 13.23
N ALA A 161 0.87 -20.04 11.98
CA ALA A 161 1.83 -21.06 11.60
C ALA A 161 3.17 -20.85 12.32
N LYS A 162 3.83 -21.98 12.66
CA LYS A 162 5.01 -22.00 13.53
C LYS A 162 6.25 -21.43 12.83
N ARG A 163 7.25 -21.09 13.64
CA ARG A 163 8.60 -20.69 13.19
C ARG A 163 9.56 -21.89 13.16
N ALA A 164 10.64 -21.78 12.39
CA ALA A 164 11.73 -22.74 12.43
C ALA A 164 12.48 -22.65 13.77
N LYS A 165 12.86 -23.81 14.31
CA LYS A 165 13.78 -23.90 15.45
C LYS A 165 15.24 -23.95 15.00
N VAL A 166 15.48 -24.62 13.88
CA VAL A 166 16.77 -24.75 13.20
C VAL A 166 16.50 -24.62 11.71
N TRP A 167 17.30 -23.84 10.99
CA TRP A 167 17.12 -23.62 9.56
C TRP A 167 18.45 -23.49 8.84
N GLN A 168 18.41 -23.77 7.53
CA GLN A 168 19.56 -23.63 6.66
C GLN A 168 19.76 -22.17 6.25
N PRO A 169 21.02 -21.69 6.14
CA PRO A 169 21.30 -20.35 5.67
C PRO A 169 20.86 -20.22 4.21
N LEU A 170 20.28 -19.07 3.86
CA LEU A 170 19.78 -18.84 2.51
C LEU A 170 20.97 -18.45 1.58
N ARG A 171 20.86 -18.69 0.26
CA ARG A 171 21.92 -18.37 -0.73
C ARG A 171 22.24 -16.88 -0.85
N LYS A 172 23.44 -16.41 -0.46
CA LYS A 172 23.79 -14.97 -0.52
C LYS A 172 23.68 -14.39 -1.93
N TYR A 173 23.21 -13.15 -2.04
CA TYR A 173 23.18 -12.42 -3.31
C TYR A 173 24.53 -11.85 -3.68
N HIS A 174 24.80 -11.77 -4.98
CA HIS A 174 25.99 -11.08 -5.48
C HIS A 174 25.86 -9.58 -5.26
N PHE A 175 26.93 -8.98 -4.74
CA PHE A 175 27.04 -7.57 -4.42
C PHE A 175 26.62 -6.63 -5.56
N ILE A 176 27.00 -6.96 -6.80
CA ILE A 176 26.76 -6.15 -8.00
C ILE A 176 25.26 -5.81 -8.18
N ARG A 177 24.37 -6.71 -7.73
CA ARG A 177 22.92 -6.53 -7.84
C ARG A 177 22.41 -5.28 -7.10
N PHE A 178 23.11 -4.83 -6.06
CA PHE A 178 22.75 -3.63 -5.30
C PHE A 178 23.61 -2.42 -5.70
N ALA A 179 24.87 -2.65 -6.07
CA ALA A 179 25.79 -1.58 -6.41
C ALA A 179 25.37 -0.81 -7.68
N ILE A 180 25.02 -1.51 -8.77
CA ILE A 180 24.67 -0.85 -10.04
C ILE A 180 23.44 0.04 -9.89
N PRO A 181 22.28 -0.46 -9.39
CA PRO A 181 21.11 0.39 -9.22
C PRO A 181 21.35 1.50 -8.18
N GLY A 182 22.14 1.22 -7.13
CA GLY A 182 22.61 2.24 -6.18
C GLY A 182 23.29 3.41 -6.88
N LEU A 183 24.34 3.14 -7.65
CA LEU A 183 25.11 4.16 -8.38
C LEU A 183 24.25 4.94 -9.36
N VAL A 184 23.37 4.27 -10.12
CA VAL A 184 22.45 4.93 -11.04
C VAL A 184 21.59 5.94 -10.30
N THR A 185 21.01 5.57 -9.15
CA THR A 185 20.20 6.52 -8.39
C THR A 185 21.00 7.64 -7.76
N MET A 186 22.22 7.38 -7.31
CA MET A 186 23.09 8.43 -6.78
C MET A 186 23.42 9.46 -7.87
N MET A 187 23.72 8.99 -9.08
CA MET A 187 23.95 9.82 -10.26
C MET A 187 22.69 10.59 -10.67
N SER A 188 21.52 9.94 -10.70
CA SER A 188 20.25 10.62 -11.01
C SER A 188 19.90 11.70 -9.98
N LEU A 189 20.05 11.41 -8.68
CA LEU A 189 19.82 12.40 -7.61
C LEU A 189 20.79 13.58 -7.74
N PHE A 190 22.06 13.31 -8.06
CA PHE A 190 23.05 14.34 -8.29
C PHE A 190 22.70 15.25 -9.46
N PHE A 191 22.28 14.71 -10.61
CA PHE A 191 21.87 15.54 -11.74
C PHE A 191 20.61 16.35 -11.46
N ILE A 192 19.59 15.74 -10.82
CA ILE A 192 18.38 16.48 -10.44
C ILE A 192 18.74 17.60 -9.46
N TRP A 193 19.61 17.33 -8.48
CA TRP A 193 20.13 18.32 -7.56
C TRP A 193 20.81 19.49 -8.27
N GLN A 194 21.70 19.20 -9.22
CA GLN A 194 22.36 20.22 -10.01
C GLN A 194 21.36 21.07 -10.79
N ILE A 195 20.40 20.45 -11.48
CA ILE A 195 19.37 21.17 -12.22
C ILE A 195 18.55 22.06 -11.29
N LEU A 196 18.15 21.58 -10.12
CA LEU A 196 17.36 22.35 -9.15
C LEU A 196 18.15 23.55 -8.59
N ILE A 197 19.42 23.38 -8.25
CA ILE A 197 20.27 24.51 -7.80
C ILE A 197 20.49 25.49 -8.94
N SER A 198 20.85 25.02 -10.12
CA SER A 198 21.08 25.88 -11.28
C SER A 198 19.83 26.70 -11.59
N LEU A 199 18.65 26.09 -11.58
CA LEU A 199 17.39 26.78 -11.80
C LEU A 199 17.09 27.80 -10.69
N ALA A 200 17.37 27.45 -9.43
CA ALA A 200 17.23 28.38 -8.31
C ALA A 200 18.19 29.59 -8.45
N PHE A 201 19.45 29.36 -8.80
CA PHE A 201 20.44 30.42 -8.98
C PHE A 201 20.14 31.32 -10.18
N ILE A 202 19.71 30.75 -11.31
CA ILE A 202 19.24 31.52 -12.47
C ILE A 202 18.06 32.40 -12.05
N SER A 203 17.08 31.83 -11.32
CA SER A 203 15.91 32.58 -10.86
C SER A 203 16.29 33.71 -9.89
N ILE A 204 17.21 33.45 -8.95
CA ILE A 204 17.72 34.45 -8.00
C ILE A 204 18.42 35.57 -8.76
N ASN A 205 19.31 35.27 -9.69
CA ASN A 205 20.03 36.26 -10.48
C ASN A 205 19.10 37.11 -11.35
N GLU A 206 18.07 36.51 -11.94
CA GLU A 206 17.06 37.22 -12.72
C GLU A 206 16.27 38.20 -11.84
N VAL A 207 15.95 37.81 -10.60
CA VAL A 207 15.30 38.71 -9.63
C VAL A 207 16.24 39.83 -9.19
N LEU A 208 17.51 39.53 -8.89
CA LEU A 208 18.51 40.54 -8.51
C LEU A 208 18.75 41.53 -9.65
N HIS A 209 18.84 41.07 -10.89
CA HIS A 209 19.05 41.93 -12.05
C HIS A 209 17.91 42.95 -12.26
N ARG A 210 16.68 42.60 -11.85
CA ARG A 210 15.52 43.50 -11.90
C ARG A 210 15.46 44.48 -10.73
N LEU A 211 16.30 44.34 -9.70
CA LEU A 211 16.35 45.23 -8.55
C LEU A 211 17.37 46.36 -8.81
N PRO A 212 17.00 47.64 -8.65
CA PRO A 212 17.81 48.78 -9.09
C PRO A 212 19.12 49.02 -8.30
N TYR A 213 19.37 48.30 -7.21
CA TYR A 213 20.50 48.56 -6.29
C TYR A 213 21.28 47.31 -5.84
N VAL A 214 21.15 46.17 -6.54
CA VAL A 214 21.85 44.93 -6.17
C VAL A 214 22.55 44.35 -7.39
N ASP A 215 23.88 44.33 -7.37
CA ASP A 215 24.65 43.66 -8.41
C ASP A 215 24.44 42.14 -8.35
N PRO A 216 24.28 41.46 -9.51
CA PRO A 216 24.18 40.01 -9.54
C PRO A 216 25.46 39.38 -9.00
N LEU A 217 25.33 38.37 -8.15
CA LEU A 217 26.47 37.71 -7.50
C LEU A 217 27.28 36.90 -8.52
N PRO A 218 28.55 37.27 -8.82
CA PRO A 218 29.31 36.68 -9.93
C PRO A 218 29.57 35.18 -9.78
N PHE A 219 29.71 34.69 -8.54
CA PHE A 219 29.92 33.26 -8.26
C PHE A 219 28.68 32.38 -8.57
N LEU A 220 27.52 33.00 -8.81
CA LEU A 220 26.29 32.32 -9.23
C LEU A 220 26.19 32.17 -10.77
N TYR A 221 27.11 32.76 -11.55
CA TYR A 221 27.19 32.58 -13.01
C TYR A 221 28.21 31.48 -13.38
N VAL A 222 27.76 30.50 -14.18
CA VAL A 222 28.45 29.68 -15.23
C VAL A 222 29.98 29.49 -15.07
N ASN A 223 30.61 28.31 -15.00
CA ASN A 223 30.26 26.91 -15.33
C ASN A 223 31.05 25.87 -14.47
N PRO A 224 32.37 25.97 -14.22
CA PRO A 224 33.10 24.92 -13.49
C PRO A 224 33.02 25.08 -11.95
N THR A 225 33.03 26.31 -11.45
CA THR A 225 32.98 26.61 -10.00
C THR A 225 31.64 26.17 -9.39
N LEU A 226 30.54 26.40 -10.09
CA LEU A 226 29.21 25.94 -9.67
C LEU A 226 29.12 24.41 -9.62
N LEU A 227 29.69 23.71 -10.60
CA LEU A 227 29.72 22.24 -10.60
C LEU A 227 30.50 21.70 -9.40
N ILE A 228 31.69 22.26 -9.12
CA ILE A 228 32.50 21.88 -7.97
C ILE A 228 31.76 22.18 -6.65
N LEU A 229 31.17 23.37 -6.52
CA LEU A 229 30.45 23.78 -5.32
C LEU A 229 29.20 22.91 -5.07
N THR A 230 28.38 22.67 -6.10
CA THR A 230 27.20 21.81 -5.98
C THR A 230 27.56 20.37 -5.66
N SER A 231 28.68 19.88 -6.19
CA SER A 231 29.20 18.54 -5.89
C SER A 231 29.72 18.42 -4.46
N LEU A 232 30.49 19.40 -3.99
CA LEU A 232 30.93 19.47 -2.60
C LEU A 232 29.73 19.52 -1.65
N LEU A 233 28.72 20.33 -1.97
CA LEU A 233 27.50 20.45 -1.19
C LEU A 233 26.69 19.14 -1.19
N PHE A 234 26.60 18.45 -2.33
CA PHE A 234 25.94 17.14 -2.41
C PHE A 234 26.66 16.09 -1.56
N LEU A 235 27.99 16.05 -1.59
CA LEU A 235 28.79 15.17 -0.75
C LEU A 235 28.60 15.50 0.73
N LEU A 236 28.60 16.78 1.09
CA LEU A 236 28.34 17.24 2.46
C LEU A 236 26.95 16.81 2.93
N LEU A 237 25.91 16.95 2.08
CA LEU A 237 24.55 16.48 2.39
C LEU A 237 24.50 14.96 2.59
N PHE A 238 25.22 14.19 1.78
CA PHE A 238 25.31 12.74 1.95
C PHE A 238 25.92 12.36 3.30
N ILE A 239 27.04 12.98 3.66
CA ILE A 239 27.72 12.74 4.95
C ILE A 239 26.82 13.18 6.10
N MET A 240 26.25 14.37 6.05
CA MET A 240 25.43 14.94 7.13
C MET A 240 24.00 14.37 7.19
N SER A 241 23.62 13.51 6.23
CA SER A 241 22.24 13.04 6.09
C SER A 241 21.61 12.44 7.33
N PRO A 242 22.29 11.66 8.20
CA PRO A 242 21.63 11.06 9.36
C PRO A 242 21.21 12.09 10.41
N TRP A 243 22.02 13.13 10.63
CA TRP A 243 21.72 14.18 11.61
C TRP A 243 20.72 15.20 11.07
N LEU A 244 20.78 15.49 9.76
CA LEU A 244 19.79 16.34 9.11
C LEU A 244 18.42 15.67 9.10
N LEU A 245 18.34 14.36 8.80
CA LEU A 245 17.11 13.58 8.90
C LEU A 245 16.55 13.53 10.32
N ASP A 246 17.40 13.34 11.36
CA ASP A 246 16.96 13.43 12.75
C ASP A 246 16.23 14.74 13.03
N ARG A 247 16.80 15.87 12.59
CA ARG A 247 16.20 17.21 12.77
C ARG A 247 14.89 17.37 11.99
N LEU A 248 14.86 16.93 10.73
CA LEU A 248 13.66 17.06 9.89
C LEU A 248 12.53 16.17 10.41
N LEU A 249 12.81 14.90 10.75
CA LEU A 249 11.81 13.97 11.26
C LEU A 249 11.33 14.39 12.67
N ALA A 250 12.21 14.93 13.52
CA ALA A 250 11.80 15.50 14.79
C ALA A 250 10.89 16.73 14.62
N LYS A 251 11.22 17.61 13.66
CA LYS A 251 10.44 18.83 13.40
C LYS A 251 9.08 18.55 12.76
N PHE A 252 9.02 17.65 11.77
CA PHE A 252 7.81 17.43 10.96
C PHE A 252 6.92 16.31 11.48
N TYR A 253 7.49 15.28 12.10
CA TYR A 253 6.75 14.10 12.55
C TYR A 253 6.90 13.83 14.06
N HIS A 254 7.45 14.78 14.81
CA HIS A 254 7.64 14.68 16.26
C HIS A 254 8.37 13.39 16.68
N GLN A 255 9.39 12.99 15.93
CA GLN A 255 10.23 11.83 16.23
C GLN A 255 10.86 11.96 17.64
N GLN A 256 10.67 10.94 18.47
CA GLN A 256 11.22 10.88 19.84
C GLN A 256 12.24 9.75 19.99
N PRO A 257 13.21 9.88 20.91
CA PRO A 257 14.07 8.75 21.27
C PRO A 257 13.26 7.62 21.87
N PHE A 258 13.55 6.38 21.49
CA PHE A 258 12.87 5.19 22.00
C PHE A 258 13.86 4.32 22.77
N SER A 259 13.59 4.11 24.06
CA SER A 259 14.50 3.38 24.92
C SER A 259 14.38 1.86 24.71
N LYS A 260 15.44 1.11 25.01
CA LYS A 260 15.44 -0.36 24.88
C LYS A 260 14.51 -1.01 25.90
N GLU A 261 14.36 -0.40 27.06
CA GLU A 261 13.47 -0.82 28.15
C GLU A 261 12.01 -0.63 27.74
N ALA A 262 11.70 0.46 27.03
CA ALA A 262 10.39 0.66 26.44
C ALA A 262 10.10 -0.39 25.35
N LEU A 263 11.06 -0.68 24.47
CA LEU A 263 10.91 -1.76 23.48
C LEU A 263 10.71 -3.14 24.14
N HIS A 264 11.45 -3.43 25.22
CA HIS A 264 11.33 -4.69 25.94
C HIS A 264 9.92 -4.94 26.52
N ARG A 265 9.16 -3.88 26.81
CA ARG A 265 7.75 -3.99 27.22
C ARG A 265 6.83 -4.44 26.09
N TYR A 266 7.11 -4.07 24.84
CA TYR A 266 6.34 -4.47 23.66
C TYR A 266 6.79 -5.82 23.11
N SER A 267 8.09 -6.05 22.99
CA SER A 267 8.65 -7.31 22.51
C SER A 267 10.03 -7.58 23.08
N ARG A 268 10.14 -8.64 23.87
CA ARG A 268 11.42 -9.11 24.41
C ARG A 268 12.26 -9.75 23.32
N GLU A 269 11.59 -10.36 22.35
CA GLU A 269 12.22 -10.98 21.18
C GLU A 269 12.99 -9.96 20.33
N SER A 270 12.42 -8.79 20.07
CA SER A 270 13.09 -7.72 19.31
C SER A 270 14.43 -7.30 19.92
N VAL A 271 14.46 -7.06 21.23
CA VAL A 271 15.68 -6.64 21.92
C VAL A 271 16.77 -7.71 21.82
N ARG A 272 16.40 -8.98 22.00
CA ARG A 272 17.33 -10.12 21.86
C ARG A 272 17.87 -10.25 20.45
N ILE A 273 17.02 -10.11 19.44
CA ILE A 273 17.43 -10.16 18.03
C ILE A 273 18.41 -9.03 17.73
N ILE A 274 18.08 -7.79 18.11
CA ILE A 274 18.95 -6.63 17.88
C ILE A 274 20.32 -6.86 18.51
N GLN A 275 20.37 -7.25 19.79
CA GLN A 275 21.63 -7.51 20.49
C GLN A 275 22.45 -8.63 19.83
N ARG A 276 21.81 -9.77 19.55
CA ARG A 276 22.47 -10.92 18.92
C ARG A 276 23.04 -10.57 17.55
N ILE A 277 22.26 -9.90 16.69
CA ILE A 277 22.69 -9.57 15.33
C ILE A 277 23.77 -8.50 15.34
N CYS A 278 23.68 -7.48 16.19
CA CYS A 278 24.74 -6.48 16.35
C CYS A 278 26.05 -7.12 16.81
N GLN A 279 26.02 -8.06 17.75
CA GLN A 279 27.21 -8.82 18.18
C GLN A 279 27.79 -9.67 17.03
N LEU A 280 26.95 -10.44 16.33
CA LEU A 280 27.39 -11.31 15.23
C LEU A 280 28.00 -10.52 14.06
N ARG A 281 27.44 -9.35 13.73
CA ARG A 281 27.92 -8.49 12.64
C ARG A 281 29.00 -7.50 13.07
N LYS A 282 29.38 -7.46 14.36
CA LYS A 282 30.26 -6.45 14.96
C LYS A 282 29.79 -5.02 14.66
N PHE A 283 28.48 -4.80 14.68
CA PHE A 283 27.87 -3.48 14.49
C PHE A 283 27.61 -2.83 15.85
N PRO A 284 27.74 -1.49 15.95
CA PRO A 284 27.22 -0.79 17.11
C PRO A 284 25.69 -0.94 17.16
N LEU A 285 25.15 -0.80 18.37
CA LEU A 285 23.71 -0.84 18.56
C LEU A 285 23.07 0.39 17.89
N PRO A 286 22.13 0.20 16.94
CA PRO A 286 21.49 1.31 16.27
C PRO A 286 20.63 2.11 17.26
N GLN A 287 20.50 3.41 17.01
CA GLN A 287 19.62 4.26 17.81
C GLN A 287 18.17 3.94 17.47
N LEU A 288 17.36 3.69 18.49
CA LEU A 288 15.93 3.42 18.34
C LEU A 288 15.15 4.72 18.52
N LYS A 289 14.18 4.95 17.64
CA LYS A 289 13.31 6.13 17.63
C LYS A 289 11.86 5.70 17.45
N ILE A 290 10.94 6.52 17.96
CA ILE A 290 9.50 6.30 17.85
C ILE A 290 8.81 7.49 17.20
N LEU A 291 7.82 7.19 16.34
CA LEU A 291 6.91 8.17 15.75
C LEU A 291 5.53 8.04 16.40
N PRO A 292 4.95 9.13 16.92
CA PRO A 292 3.60 9.14 17.52
C PRO A 292 2.49 9.11 16.45
N LEU A 293 2.60 8.21 15.47
CA LEU A 293 1.66 8.04 14.37
C LEU A 293 0.83 6.76 14.56
N THR A 294 -0.46 6.82 14.21
CA THR A 294 -1.37 5.67 14.25
C THR A 294 -1.21 4.74 13.04
N VAL A 295 -0.59 5.22 11.95
CA VAL A 295 -0.30 4.42 10.76
C VAL A 295 0.87 3.46 11.05
N PRO A 296 0.75 2.17 10.72
CA PRO A 296 1.82 1.19 10.96
C PRO A 296 2.98 1.35 9.94
N ILE A 297 3.99 2.12 10.31
CA ILE A 297 5.23 2.33 9.55
C ILE A 297 6.46 1.94 10.38
N ILE A 298 7.47 1.38 9.72
CA ILE A 298 8.82 1.15 10.26
C ILE A 298 9.84 1.32 9.14
N PHE A 299 10.96 1.99 9.42
CA PHE A 299 12.04 2.15 8.46
C PHE A 299 13.37 2.41 9.16
N THR A 300 14.45 2.34 8.39
CA THR A 300 15.80 2.67 8.86
C THR A 300 16.45 3.73 7.97
N TYR A 301 17.28 4.57 8.58
CA TYR A 301 18.09 5.55 7.87
C TYR A 301 19.46 5.71 8.54
N GLY A 302 20.41 6.27 7.78
CA GLY A 302 21.82 6.40 8.14
C GLY A 302 22.68 6.46 6.89
N ASN A 303 23.97 6.72 7.04
CA ASN A 303 24.94 6.62 5.93
C ASN A 303 25.84 5.39 6.08
N LEU A 304 26.07 4.97 7.33
CA LEU A 304 26.93 3.85 7.71
C LEU A 304 26.20 3.02 8.77
N PRO A 305 26.58 1.75 8.97
CA PRO A 305 26.04 0.94 10.08
C PRO A 305 26.21 1.62 11.45
N GLN A 306 27.24 2.46 11.61
CA GLN A 306 27.53 3.20 12.84
C GLN A 306 26.54 4.33 13.13
N THR A 307 25.97 4.93 12.10
CA THR A 307 25.02 6.05 12.22
C THR A 307 23.57 5.58 11.99
N ALA A 308 23.35 4.25 11.97
CA ALA A 308 22.05 3.68 11.68
C ALA A 308 21.04 3.97 12.80
N ARG A 309 19.86 4.42 12.38
CA ARG A 309 18.69 4.67 13.23
C ARG A 309 17.54 3.81 12.74
N ILE A 310 16.81 3.22 13.68
CA ILE A 310 15.59 2.47 13.40
C ILE A 310 14.42 3.25 13.97
N VAL A 311 13.47 3.62 13.10
CA VAL A 311 12.26 4.34 13.48
C VAL A 311 11.08 3.41 13.36
N ILE A 312 10.29 3.32 14.43
CA ILE A 312 9.02 2.61 14.43
C ILE A 312 7.88 3.55 14.80
N SER A 313 6.70 3.35 14.22
CA SER A 313 5.48 4.06 14.60
C SER A 313 4.76 3.38 15.77
N GLN A 314 4.02 4.16 16.55
CA GLN A 314 3.13 3.65 17.60
C GLN A 314 2.05 2.72 17.03
N GLY A 315 1.51 3.03 15.84
CA GLY A 315 0.56 2.17 15.12
C GLY A 315 1.10 0.77 14.83
N MET A 316 2.38 0.67 14.49
CA MET A 316 3.03 -0.62 14.22
C MET A 316 3.17 -1.46 15.50
N LEU A 317 3.55 -0.84 16.62
CA LEU A 317 3.72 -1.52 17.91
C LEU A 317 2.40 -1.99 18.52
N THR A 318 1.32 -1.24 18.30
CA THR A 318 -0.01 -1.56 18.86
C THR A 318 -0.75 -2.63 18.07
N GLN A 319 -0.46 -2.76 16.77
CA GLN A 319 -1.16 -3.70 15.89
C GLN A 319 -0.54 -5.10 15.85
N LEU A 320 0.76 -5.21 16.09
CA LEU A 320 1.52 -6.44 15.94
C LEU A 320 1.70 -7.18 17.27
N ALA A 321 1.75 -8.52 17.19
CA ALA A 321 2.09 -9.38 18.32
C ALA A 321 3.60 -9.36 18.62
N GLU A 322 4.01 -9.85 19.79
CA GLU A 322 5.40 -9.82 20.25
C GLU A 322 6.39 -10.45 19.23
N ASP A 323 6.03 -11.60 18.65
CA ASP A 323 6.82 -12.32 17.65
C ASP A 323 6.89 -11.57 16.31
N GLU A 324 5.76 -10.99 15.89
CA GLU A 324 5.64 -10.18 14.68
C GLU A 324 6.48 -8.91 14.78
N ILE A 325 6.46 -8.21 15.93
CA ILE A 325 7.33 -7.06 16.21
C ILE A 325 8.81 -7.50 16.11
N GLY A 326 9.16 -8.67 16.65
CA GLY A 326 10.50 -9.26 16.53
C GLY A 326 10.95 -9.43 15.07
N THR A 327 10.09 -10.01 14.22
CA THR A 327 10.37 -10.18 12.79
C THR A 327 10.49 -8.87 12.04
N ILE A 328 9.70 -7.87 12.41
CA ILE A 328 9.73 -6.55 11.79
C ILE A 328 10.99 -5.75 12.17
N TYR A 329 11.46 -5.87 13.41
CA TYR A 329 12.77 -5.31 13.77
C TYR A 329 13.91 -6.02 13.05
N ALA A 330 13.82 -7.34 12.84
CA ALA A 330 14.79 -8.05 12.01
C ALA A 330 14.76 -7.58 10.54
N PHE A 331 13.58 -7.28 10.00
CA PHE A 331 13.40 -6.66 8.69
C PHE A 331 14.07 -5.28 8.61
N ALA A 332 13.88 -4.45 9.63
CA ALA A 332 14.55 -3.16 9.73
C ALA A 332 16.08 -3.32 9.83
N LEU A 333 16.59 -4.26 10.63
CA LEU A 333 18.03 -4.56 10.68
C LEU A 333 18.58 -5.02 9.33
N GLY A 334 17.79 -5.76 8.54
CA GLY A 334 18.13 -6.16 7.18
C GLY A 334 18.34 -4.98 6.22
N GLN A 335 17.71 -3.83 6.49
CA GLN A 335 17.90 -2.61 5.70
C GLN A 335 19.25 -1.92 5.95
N ILE A 336 19.94 -2.24 7.07
CA ILE A 336 21.28 -1.73 7.40
C ILE A 336 22.32 -2.45 6.52
N ASN A 337 22.33 -2.06 5.26
CA ASN A 337 23.25 -2.53 4.22
C ASN A 337 24.06 -1.34 3.70
N PRO A 338 25.41 -1.42 3.65
CA PRO A 338 26.28 -0.30 3.30
C PRO A 338 25.94 0.36 1.94
N TRP A 339 25.40 -0.38 0.98
CA TRP A 339 25.14 0.13 -0.38
C TRP A 339 23.84 0.90 -0.54
N SER A 340 22.82 0.56 0.24
CA SER A 340 21.47 1.10 0.08
C SER A 340 21.11 2.10 1.17
N LEU A 341 21.65 1.94 2.38
CA LEU A 341 21.26 2.74 3.54
C LEU A 341 21.53 4.24 3.31
N GLY A 342 22.75 4.60 2.89
CA GLY A 342 23.12 5.99 2.62
C GLY A 342 22.35 6.61 1.46
N ILE A 343 22.15 5.86 0.38
CA ILE A 343 21.48 6.34 -0.83
C ILE A 343 20.00 6.62 -0.54
N MET A 344 19.30 5.71 0.15
CA MET A 344 17.90 5.91 0.52
C MET A 344 17.73 7.03 1.55
N SER A 345 18.69 7.18 2.48
CA SER A 345 18.68 8.28 3.46
C SER A 345 18.89 9.63 2.78
N LEU A 346 19.82 9.73 1.85
CA LEU A 346 20.01 10.94 1.04
C LEU A 346 18.77 11.26 0.21
N ALA A 347 18.16 10.26 -0.44
CA ALA A 347 16.95 10.46 -1.22
C ALA A 347 15.78 10.95 -0.36
N LEU A 348 15.63 10.39 0.84
CA LEU A 348 14.63 10.84 1.81
C LEU A 348 14.92 12.28 2.27
N LEU A 349 16.18 12.61 2.57
CA LEU A 349 16.61 13.95 2.96
C LEU A 349 16.29 15.00 1.89
N MET A 350 16.54 14.67 0.63
CA MET A 350 16.31 15.57 -0.49
C MET A 350 14.82 15.73 -0.82
N SER A 351 14.03 14.65 -0.71
CA SER A 351 12.62 14.65 -1.11
C SER A 351 11.68 15.23 -0.04
N LEU A 352 11.95 15.01 1.25
CA LEU A 352 11.09 15.45 2.36
C LEU A 352 10.80 16.96 2.37
N PRO A 353 11.77 17.87 2.17
CA PRO A 353 11.51 19.31 2.16
C PRO A 353 10.51 19.73 1.08
N PHE A 354 10.58 19.15 -0.13
CA PHE A 354 9.63 19.44 -1.21
C PHE A 354 8.23 18.95 -0.85
N HIS A 355 8.10 17.74 -0.29
CA HIS A 355 6.79 17.27 0.17
C HIS A 355 6.20 18.18 1.25
N GLN A 356 7.03 18.68 2.17
CA GLN A 356 6.59 19.62 3.21
C GLN A 356 6.16 20.96 2.65
N VAL A 357 6.86 21.51 1.65
CA VAL A 357 6.42 22.73 0.94
C VAL A 357 5.06 22.49 0.29
N TYR A 358 4.88 21.35 -0.37
CA TYR A 358 3.59 20.94 -0.92
C TYR A 358 2.48 20.85 0.15
N GLN A 359 2.75 20.24 1.31
CA GLN A 359 1.80 20.18 2.43
C GLN A 359 1.44 21.58 2.95
N GLN A 360 2.42 22.44 3.19
CA GLN A 360 2.18 23.78 3.75
C GLN A 360 1.42 24.67 2.77
N THR A 361 1.80 24.67 1.49
CA THR A 361 1.10 25.42 0.45
C THR A 361 -0.34 24.95 0.26
N ALA A 362 -0.60 23.64 0.37
CA ALA A 362 -1.95 23.08 0.37
C ALA A 362 -2.81 23.60 1.53
N ILE A 363 -2.25 23.62 2.74
CA ILE A 363 -2.93 24.13 3.95
C ILE A 363 -3.19 25.64 3.82
N TRP A 364 -2.20 26.42 3.40
CA TRP A 364 -2.33 27.88 3.25
C TRP A 364 -3.36 28.27 2.19
N SER A 365 -3.34 27.58 1.05
CA SER A 365 -4.29 27.77 -0.04
C SER A 365 -5.74 27.49 0.36
N THR A 366 -5.95 26.61 1.35
CA THR A 366 -7.29 26.29 1.87
C THR A 366 -7.75 27.28 2.96
N LYS A 367 -6.81 27.87 3.72
CA LYS A 367 -7.13 28.85 4.77
C LYS A 367 -7.41 30.25 4.22
N ASN A 368 -6.75 30.64 3.14
CA ASN A 368 -6.83 32.00 2.62
C ASN A 368 -7.96 32.14 1.59
N GLN A 369 -8.83 33.15 1.76
CA GLN A 369 -9.98 33.38 0.87
C GLN A 369 -9.61 34.18 -0.40
N ASN A 370 -8.42 34.79 -0.43
CA ASN A 370 -7.96 35.61 -1.55
C ASN A 370 -7.66 34.74 -2.79
N ILE A 371 -8.36 35.03 -3.90
CA ILE A 371 -8.26 34.26 -5.16
C ILE A 371 -6.83 34.24 -5.73
N LEU A 372 -6.12 35.36 -5.69
CA LEU A 372 -4.75 35.48 -6.24
C LEU A 372 -3.77 34.60 -5.46
N TRP A 373 -3.82 34.67 -4.12
CA TRP A 373 -3.00 33.86 -3.24
C TRP A 373 -3.29 32.37 -3.38
N HIS A 374 -4.57 32.01 -3.59
CA HIS A 374 -4.97 30.63 -3.84
C HIS A 374 -4.30 30.06 -5.10
N TRP A 375 -4.28 30.79 -6.21
CA TRP A 375 -3.63 30.35 -7.46
C TRP A 375 -2.11 30.24 -7.33
N ILE A 376 -1.46 31.22 -6.70
CA ILE A 376 -0.01 31.19 -6.46
C ILE A 376 0.38 29.99 -5.59
N ALA A 377 -0.33 29.78 -4.48
CA ALA A 377 -0.07 28.65 -3.59
C ALA A 377 -0.34 27.30 -4.26
N THR A 378 -1.37 27.21 -5.11
CA THR A 378 -1.69 25.98 -5.86
C THR A 378 -0.62 25.68 -6.92
N GLY A 379 -0.13 26.69 -7.63
CA GLY A 379 0.96 26.55 -8.59
C GLY A 379 2.24 26.07 -7.92
N LEU A 380 2.63 26.72 -6.81
CA LEU A 380 3.80 26.34 -6.03
C LEU A 380 3.69 24.92 -5.44
N GLY A 381 2.52 24.57 -4.89
CA GLY A 381 2.26 23.24 -4.36
C GLY A 381 2.33 22.14 -5.42
N SER A 382 1.77 22.39 -6.61
CA SER A 382 1.81 21.44 -7.73
C SER A 382 3.23 21.25 -8.27
N MET A 383 4.01 22.34 -8.40
CA MET A 383 5.42 22.27 -8.78
C MET A 383 6.23 21.47 -7.75
N SER A 384 6.02 21.73 -6.47
CA SER A 384 6.74 21.05 -5.39
C SER A 384 6.42 19.56 -5.31
N TYR A 385 5.14 19.19 -5.50
CA TYR A 385 4.73 17.79 -5.64
C TYR A 385 5.39 17.11 -6.84
N GLY A 386 5.49 17.79 -7.99
CA GLY A 386 6.19 17.30 -9.17
C GLY A 386 7.68 17.00 -8.90
N ILE A 387 8.38 17.90 -8.21
CA ILE A 387 9.78 17.72 -7.82
C ILE A 387 9.94 16.55 -6.85
N TRP A 388 9.08 16.46 -5.83
CA TRP A 388 9.05 15.33 -4.90
C TRP A 388 8.81 13.99 -5.63
N SER A 389 7.85 13.96 -6.55
CA SER A 389 7.56 12.77 -7.36
C SER A 389 8.74 12.38 -8.24
N LEU A 390 9.46 13.35 -8.82
CA LEU A 390 10.64 13.09 -9.64
C LEU A 390 11.79 12.51 -8.80
N LEU A 391 12.09 13.13 -7.66
CA LEU A 391 13.13 12.65 -6.74
C LEU A 391 12.83 11.22 -6.25
N THR A 392 11.60 10.95 -5.81
CA THR A 392 11.20 9.62 -5.34
C THR A 392 11.22 8.58 -6.45
N ALA A 393 10.82 8.92 -7.69
CA ALA A 393 10.82 8.01 -8.84
C ALA A 393 12.20 7.43 -9.14
N THR A 394 13.28 8.22 -8.96
CA THR A 394 14.65 7.70 -9.13
C THR A 394 14.94 6.53 -8.20
N THR A 395 14.35 6.49 -7.01
CA THR A 395 14.66 5.49 -5.99
C THR A 395 13.92 4.17 -6.15
N PHE A 396 12.92 4.08 -7.04
CA PHE A 396 11.97 2.97 -7.05
C PHE A 396 12.64 1.60 -7.22
N ILE A 397 13.62 1.47 -8.12
CA ILE A 397 14.34 0.21 -8.31
C ILE A 397 15.07 -0.20 -7.02
N ASN A 398 15.75 0.76 -6.37
CA ASN A 398 16.49 0.50 -5.13
C ASN A 398 15.58 0.16 -3.97
N SER A 399 14.46 0.86 -3.81
CA SER A 399 13.47 0.55 -2.77
C SER A 399 12.94 -0.89 -2.93
N ARG A 400 12.58 -1.31 -4.15
CA ARG A 400 12.14 -2.69 -4.42
C ARG A 400 13.20 -3.74 -4.08
N LEU A 401 14.46 -3.49 -4.44
CA LEU A 401 15.56 -4.41 -4.15
C LEU A 401 15.88 -4.48 -2.65
N LEU A 402 15.87 -3.32 -1.97
CA LEU A 402 16.06 -3.21 -0.54
C LEU A 402 15.01 -4.03 0.21
N LEU A 403 13.73 -3.85 -0.12
CA LEU A 403 12.62 -4.54 0.55
C LEU A 403 12.71 -6.06 0.39
N LYS A 404 12.96 -6.57 -0.82
CA LYS A 404 13.14 -8.01 -1.07
C LYS A 404 14.32 -8.59 -0.29
N ASN A 405 15.40 -7.82 -0.15
CA ASN A 405 16.57 -8.23 0.61
C ASN A 405 16.32 -8.22 2.13
N SER A 406 15.59 -7.21 2.61
CA SER A 406 15.20 -7.10 4.01
C SER A 406 14.26 -8.21 4.44
N ASP A 407 13.30 -8.61 3.60
CA ASP A 407 12.42 -9.77 3.86
C ASP A 407 13.24 -11.02 4.12
N ARG A 408 14.16 -11.30 3.20
CA ARG A 408 15.02 -12.47 3.27
C ARG A 408 15.92 -12.46 4.49
N GLN A 409 16.55 -11.32 4.79
CA GLN A 409 17.40 -11.17 5.97
C GLN A 409 16.59 -11.28 7.26
N ALA A 410 15.37 -10.74 7.33
CA ALA A 410 14.51 -10.86 8.50
C ALA A 410 14.23 -12.33 8.83
N VAL A 411 13.90 -13.11 7.81
CA VAL A 411 13.61 -14.54 7.95
C VAL A 411 14.86 -15.33 8.30
N GLU A 412 16.02 -15.01 7.72
CA GLU A 412 17.30 -15.62 8.06
C GLU A 412 17.73 -15.33 9.51
N MET A 413 17.43 -14.14 10.03
CA MET A 413 17.76 -13.73 11.41
C MET A 413 16.80 -14.34 12.45
N THR A 414 15.52 -14.49 12.12
CA THR A 414 14.48 -14.91 13.08
C THR A 414 14.04 -16.37 12.94
N GLY A 415 14.26 -16.99 11.79
CA GLY A 415 13.69 -18.28 11.45
C GLY A 415 12.16 -18.25 11.31
N ASN A 416 11.53 -17.08 11.22
CA ASN A 416 10.08 -16.91 11.29
C ASN A 416 9.50 -16.24 10.03
N PRO A 417 9.38 -16.97 8.89
CA PRO A 417 8.74 -16.46 7.68
C PRO A 417 7.27 -16.13 7.89
N ASN A 418 6.54 -16.96 8.65
CA ASN A 418 5.12 -16.78 8.91
C ASN A 418 4.82 -15.53 9.74
N GLY A 419 5.66 -15.22 10.74
CA GLY A 419 5.56 -13.99 11.52
C GLY A 419 5.69 -12.73 10.65
N LEU A 420 6.62 -12.74 9.69
CA LEU A 420 6.77 -11.63 8.76
C LEU A 420 5.57 -11.50 7.80
N ILE A 421 5.03 -12.62 7.29
CA ILE A 421 3.80 -12.63 6.47
C ILE A 421 2.65 -11.97 7.24
N ARG A 422 2.40 -12.40 8.49
CA ARG A 422 1.35 -11.82 9.33
C ARG A 422 1.59 -10.33 9.58
N ALA A 423 2.83 -9.95 9.85
CA ALA A 423 3.18 -8.55 10.08
C ALA A 423 2.87 -7.67 8.85
N LEU A 424 3.31 -8.07 7.65
CA LEU A 424 3.04 -7.32 6.42
C LEU A 424 1.54 -7.22 6.10
N LEU A 425 0.79 -8.31 6.26
CA LEU A 425 -0.66 -8.32 6.03
C LEU A 425 -1.39 -7.45 7.06
N LYS A 426 -1.01 -7.50 8.34
CA LYS A 426 -1.55 -6.62 9.38
C LYS A 426 -1.23 -5.15 9.07
N THR A 427 0.00 -4.84 8.69
CA THR A 427 0.37 -3.48 8.25
C THR A 427 -0.52 -2.99 7.10
N THR A 428 -0.77 -3.85 6.11
CA THR A 428 -1.66 -3.57 4.97
C THR A 428 -3.08 -3.22 5.45
N ILE A 429 -3.65 -4.01 6.36
CA ILE A 429 -4.96 -3.74 6.98
C ILE A 429 -4.96 -2.44 7.77
N GLY A 430 -3.89 -2.19 8.53
CA GLY A 430 -3.77 -1.02 9.40
C GLY A 430 -3.67 0.28 8.61
N ILE A 431 -2.94 0.28 7.49
CA ILE A 431 -2.89 1.40 6.55
C ILE A 431 -4.28 1.69 5.97
N ALA A 432 -4.97 0.68 5.44
CA ALA A 432 -6.31 0.86 4.86
C ALA A 432 -7.31 1.40 5.89
N ARG A 433 -7.27 0.86 7.12
CA ARG A 433 -8.10 1.32 8.24
C ARG A 433 -7.80 2.77 8.62
N ASN A 434 -6.52 3.16 8.66
CA ASN A 434 -6.15 4.54 8.95
C ASN A 434 -6.70 5.51 7.89
N ILE A 435 -6.52 5.19 6.60
CA ILE A 435 -7.02 6.03 5.49
C ILE A 435 -8.55 6.14 5.54
N LYS A 436 -9.25 5.02 5.82
CA LYS A 436 -10.70 5.02 6.01
C LYS A 436 -11.13 5.96 7.14
N ASN A 437 -10.47 5.85 8.30
CA ASN A 437 -10.81 6.63 9.49
C ASN A 437 -10.49 8.12 9.31
N GLN A 438 -9.38 8.46 8.64
CA GLN A 438 -8.97 9.84 8.37
C GLN A 438 -9.69 10.45 7.16
N GLN A 439 -10.40 9.66 6.36
CA GLN A 439 -11.07 10.05 5.11
C GLN A 439 -10.16 10.62 4.02
N GLN A 440 -8.84 10.54 4.21
CA GLN A 440 -7.82 11.02 3.28
C GLN A 440 -6.50 10.26 3.51
N THR A 441 -5.59 10.29 2.54
CA THR A 441 -4.26 9.74 2.74
C THR A 441 -3.44 10.67 3.63
N SER A 442 -2.92 10.16 4.74
CA SER A 442 -2.07 10.93 5.66
C SER A 442 -0.81 11.46 4.94
N TRP A 443 -0.36 12.67 5.30
CA TRP A 443 0.80 13.31 4.67
C TRP A 443 2.09 12.53 4.95
N GLU A 444 2.19 11.99 6.17
CA GLU A 444 3.31 11.21 6.67
C GLU A 444 3.43 9.86 5.95
N LEU A 445 2.30 9.22 5.66
CA LEU A 445 2.26 7.95 4.94
C LEU A 445 2.71 8.12 3.49
N GLU A 446 2.30 9.20 2.84
CA GLU A 446 2.70 9.50 1.46
C GLU A 446 4.19 9.82 1.35
N SER A 447 4.68 10.71 2.22
CA SER A 447 6.07 11.19 2.17
C SER A 447 7.09 10.12 2.51
N LEU A 448 6.78 9.25 3.48
CA LEU A 448 7.64 8.17 3.94
C LEU A 448 7.47 6.87 3.14
N ASN A 449 6.61 6.86 2.11
CA ASN A 449 6.26 5.64 1.39
C ASN A 449 7.50 4.91 0.83
N ILE A 450 8.49 5.63 0.30
CA ILE A 450 9.69 5.04 -0.33
C ILE A 450 10.49 4.12 0.61
N VAL A 451 10.37 4.31 1.93
CA VAL A 451 11.04 3.51 2.97
C VAL A 451 10.08 2.66 3.79
N ALA A 452 8.77 2.83 3.61
CA ALA A 452 7.74 2.08 4.31
C ALA A 452 7.78 0.58 3.94
N PRO A 453 7.39 -0.33 4.85
CA PRO A 453 7.46 -1.77 4.59
C PRO A 453 6.45 -2.23 3.53
N VAL A 454 5.33 -1.53 3.35
CA VAL A 454 4.26 -1.84 2.39
C VAL A 454 3.80 -0.54 1.74
N ASP A 455 3.48 -0.59 0.43
CA ASP A 455 2.94 0.55 -0.29
C ASP A 455 1.51 0.87 0.17
N TYR A 456 1.23 2.15 0.44
CA TYR A 456 -0.13 2.55 0.82
C TYR A 456 -1.13 2.35 -0.32
N LYS A 457 -0.72 2.53 -1.59
CA LYS A 457 -1.63 2.40 -2.74
C LYS A 457 -2.10 0.96 -2.93
N HIS A 458 -1.20 -0.01 -2.70
CA HIS A 458 -1.54 -1.44 -2.71
C HIS A 458 -2.43 -1.78 -1.50
N SER A 459 -2.14 -1.15 -0.37
CA SER A 459 -2.89 -1.37 0.88
C SER A 459 -4.33 -0.89 0.82
N LEU A 460 -4.65 0.15 0.03
CA LEU A 460 -6.02 0.66 -0.12
C LEU A 460 -7.01 -0.47 -0.42
N PHE A 461 -6.79 -1.21 -1.51
CA PHE A 461 -7.70 -2.28 -1.92
C PHE A 461 -7.48 -3.56 -1.10
N LEU A 462 -6.24 -4.04 -0.98
CA LEU A 462 -5.94 -5.30 -0.31
C LEU A 462 -6.28 -5.28 1.19
N GLY A 463 -6.00 -4.16 1.86
CA GLY A 463 -6.23 -4.00 3.29
C GLY A 463 -7.70 -3.75 3.64
N SER A 464 -8.46 -3.10 2.77
CA SER A 464 -9.89 -2.82 3.00
C SER A 464 -10.79 -4.02 2.73
N THR A 465 -10.39 -4.89 1.80
CA THR A 465 -11.09 -6.15 1.46
C THR A 465 -10.76 -7.30 2.40
N ALA A 466 -9.79 -7.10 3.31
CA ALA A 466 -9.35 -8.12 4.24
C ALA A 466 -10.48 -8.60 5.16
N GLY A 467 -10.76 -9.91 5.15
CA GLY A 467 -11.84 -10.53 5.92
C GLY A 467 -13.15 -10.70 5.14
N GLN A 468 -13.36 -9.96 4.06
CA GLN A 468 -14.45 -10.22 3.10
C GLN A 468 -14.08 -11.34 2.12
N PHE A 469 -12.80 -11.38 1.71
CA PHE A 469 -12.25 -12.38 0.80
C PHE A 469 -11.02 -13.05 1.40
N THR A 470 -10.69 -14.22 0.87
CA THR A 470 -9.44 -14.92 1.24
C THR A 470 -8.25 -14.25 0.58
N TRP A 471 -7.13 -14.16 1.30
CA TRP A 471 -5.90 -13.54 0.79
C TRP A 471 -5.42 -14.19 -0.50
N GLU A 472 -5.54 -15.51 -0.59
CA GLU A 472 -5.15 -16.28 -1.76
C GLU A 472 -5.91 -15.81 -3.00
N SER A 473 -7.21 -15.56 -2.89
CA SER A 473 -8.01 -15.11 -4.04
C SER A 473 -7.54 -13.77 -4.59
N LEU A 474 -7.16 -12.84 -3.72
CA LEU A 474 -6.73 -11.48 -4.09
C LEU A 474 -5.31 -11.46 -4.67
N LEU A 475 -4.43 -12.33 -4.17
CA LEU A 475 -3.02 -12.39 -4.55
C LEU A 475 -2.75 -13.23 -5.80
N ILE A 476 -3.72 -14.04 -6.27
CA ILE A 476 -3.58 -14.86 -7.49
C ILE A 476 -3.12 -14.02 -8.70
N TRP A 477 -3.66 -12.82 -8.90
CA TRP A 477 -3.25 -11.95 -10.00
C TRP A 477 -1.77 -11.56 -9.87
N GLU A 478 -1.35 -11.18 -8.66
CA GLU A 478 0.01 -10.70 -8.38
C GLU A 478 1.04 -11.81 -8.54
N ASN A 479 0.69 -13.06 -8.24
CA ASN A 479 1.63 -14.18 -8.34
C ASN A 479 1.73 -14.75 -9.77
N ASN A 480 0.63 -14.76 -10.52
CA ASN A 480 0.54 -15.52 -11.77
C ASN A 480 0.57 -14.67 -13.06
N GLN A 481 0.43 -13.34 -13.00
CA GLN A 481 0.47 -12.50 -14.21
C GLN A 481 1.89 -12.44 -14.80
N PRO A 482 2.14 -12.87 -16.07
CA PRO A 482 3.46 -12.86 -16.69
C PRO A 482 4.08 -11.47 -16.79
N TYR A 483 3.29 -10.45 -17.12
CA TYR A 483 3.79 -9.07 -17.33
C TYR A 483 3.79 -8.21 -16.05
N ARG A 484 3.61 -8.82 -14.88
CA ARG A 484 3.42 -8.09 -13.62
C ARG A 484 4.56 -7.13 -13.28
N GLN A 485 5.80 -7.48 -13.61
CA GLN A 485 6.98 -6.63 -13.36
C GLN A 485 6.90 -5.30 -14.10
N TRP A 486 6.37 -5.30 -15.33
CA TRP A 486 6.14 -4.08 -16.11
C TRP A 486 5.19 -3.12 -15.38
N PHE A 487 4.14 -3.63 -14.75
CA PHE A 487 3.18 -2.83 -13.98
C PHE A 487 3.73 -2.32 -12.65
N THR A 488 4.88 -2.81 -12.20
CA THR A 488 5.55 -2.33 -10.98
C THR A 488 6.56 -1.22 -11.21
N ILE A 489 6.86 -0.86 -12.46
CA ILE A 489 7.91 0.13 -12.77
C ILE A 489 7.66 1.45 -12.03
N ASN A 490 6.40 1.91 -12.01
CA ASN A 490 5.98 3.15 -11.38
C ASN A 490 5.65 3.04 -9.87
N ASN A 491 6.02 1.91 -9.23
CA ASN A 491 5.80 1.70 -7.80
C ASN A 491 7.14 1.59 -7.06
N SER A 492 7.25 2.22 -5.90
CA SER A 492 8.41 2.07 -5.02
C SER A 492 8.56 0.65 -4.46
N HIS A 493 7.46 -0.10 -4.34
CA HIS A 493 7.45 -1.42 -3.70
C HIS A 493 7.29 -2.55 -4.72
N PRO A 494 7.83 -3.74 -4.41
CA PRO A 494 7.44 -4.95 -5.13
C PRO A 494 5.98 -5.27 -4.84
N LEU A 495 5.36 -6.07 -5.71
CA LEU A 495 4.04 -6.64 -5.43
C LEU A 495 4.07 -7.40 -4.10
N LEU A 496 3.04 -7.18 -3.30
CA LEU A 496 2.94 -7.84 -2.00
C LEU A 496 2.81 -9.35 -2.20
N GLY A 497 2.05 -9.80 -3.20
CA GLY A 497 1.94 -11.22 -3.58
C GLY A 497 3.31 -11.88 -3.82
N ASP A 498 4.14 -11.30 -4.68
CA ASP A 498 5.49 -11.82 -4.96
C ASP A 498 6.33 -11.95 -3.67
N ARG A 499 6.23 -10.98 -2.75
CA ARG A 499 6.98 -11.02 -1.49
C ARG A 499 6.48 -12.13 -0.58
N LEU A 500 5.16 -12.23 -0.40
CA LEU A 500 4.53 -13.24 0.44
C LEU A 500 4.75 -14.66 -0.09
N GLU A 501 4.71 -14.83 -1.42
CA GLU A 501 5.01 -16.10 -2.08
C GLU A 501 6.46 -16.52 -1.86
N ASN A 502 7.43 -15.61 -1.98
CA ASN A 502 8.83 -15.90 -1.67
C ASN A 502 9.00 -16.33 -0.20
N LEU A 503 8.28 -15.70 0.73
CA LEU A 503 8.30 -16.09 2.15
C LEU A 503 7.67 -17.48 2.37
N CYS A 504 6.58 -17.78 1.65
CA CYS A 504 5.98 -19.11 1.66
C CYS A 504 6.94 -20.15 1.11
N GLN A 505 7.67 -19.86 0.02
CA GLN A 505 8.67 -20.77 -0.54
C GLN A 505 9.81 -21.07 0.44
N ILE A 506 10.28 -20.05 1.18
CA ILE A 506 11.27 -20.25 2.25
C ILE A 506 10.70 -21.13 3.37
N ALA A 507 9.46 -20.91 3.78
CA ALA A 507 8.79 -21.75 4.78
C ALA A 507 8.68 -23.22 4.32
N HIS A 508 8.31 -23.45 3.06
CA HIS A 508 8.29 -24.79 2.46
C HIS A 508 9.69 -25.43 2.41
N GLN A 509 10.72 -24.67 2.01
CA GLN A 509 12.11 -25.15 2.01
C GLN A 509 12.58 -25.59 3.40
N TRP A 510 12.03 -24.98 4.46
CA TRP A 510 12.32 -25.32 5.85
C TRP A 510 11.32 -26.28 6.49
N TYR A 511 10.46 -26.93 5.67
CA TYR A 511 9.44 -27.88 6.12
C TYR A 511 8.49 -27.31 7.20
N LEU A 512 8.14 -26.03 7.07
CA LEU A 512 7.15 -25.37 7.93
C LEU A 512 5.78 -25.33 7.25
N ASP A 513 4.73 -25.39 8.07
CA ASP A 513 3.39 -24.99 7.63
C ASP A 513 3.39 -23.52 7.22
N THR A 514 2.67 -23.17 6.16
CA THR A 514 2.57 -21.79 5.68
C THR A 514 1.34 -21.07 6.20
N GLU A 515 1.51 -19.78 6.52
CA GLU A 515 0.39 -18.91 6.94
C GLU A 515 -0.66 -18.76 5.82
N LEU A 516 -0.23 -18.67 4.56
CA LEU A 516 -1.10 -18.65 3.38
C LEU A 516 -1.15 -20.02 2.73
N TYR A 517 -2.29 -20.39 2.15
CA TYR A 517 -2.38 -21.64 1.39
C TYR A 517 -1.57 -21.54 0.09
N PRO A 518 -0.92 -22.64 -0.34
CA PRO A 518 -0.18 -22.67 -1.59
C PRO A 518 -1.14 -22.38 -2.75
N MET A 519 -0.79 -21.38 -3.55
CA MET A 519 -1.57 -20.99 -4.71
C MET A 519 -1.12 -21.84 -5.89
N LYS A 520 -2.04 -22.54 -6.57
CA LYS A 520 -1.68 -23.33 -7.74
C LYS A 520 -1.18 -22.39 -8.85
N PRO A 521 -0.01 -22.65 -9.46
CA PRO A 521 0.47 -21.90 -10.60
C PRO A 521 -0.41 -22.25 -11.80
N ASN A 522 -1.44 -21.44 -12.05
CA ASN A 522 -2.16 -21.48 -13.31
C ASN A 522 -1.44 -20.52 -14.25
N SER A 523 -0.95 -20.98 -15.39
CA SER A 523 -0.42 -20.12 -16.44
C SER A 523 -1.60 -19.41 -17.13
N PRO A 524 -1.81 -18.11 -16.90
CA PRO A 524 -2.88 -17.41 -17.59
C PRO A 524 -2.54 -17.31 -19.08
N GLN A 525 -3.53 -17.58 -19.94
CA GLN A 525 -3.42 -17.28 -21.37
C GLN A 525 -3.61 -15.78 -21.58
N VAL A 526 -2.51 -15.02 -21.66
CA VAL A 526 -2.54 -13.59 -22.01
C VAL A 526 -2.25 -13.44 -23.50
N LYS A 527 -3.10 -12.68 -24.21
CA LYS A 527 -2.88 -12.36 -25.61
C LYS A 527 -1.74 -11.36 -25.75
N MET A 528 -0.68 -11.72 -26.48
CA MET A 528 0.46 -10.83 -26.75
C MET A 528 0.03 -9.52 -27.42
N GLN A 529 -0.96 -9.57 -28.31
CA GLN A 529 -1.52 -8.39 -28.98
C GLN A 529 -2.05 -7.35 -27.98
N SER A 530 -2.77 -7.78 -26.94
CA SER A 530 -3.28 -6.88 -25.89
C SER A 530 -2.15 -6.24 -25.09
N PHE A 531 -1.07 -6.99 -24.84
CA PHE A 531 0.11 -6.43 -24.16
C PHE A 531 0.84 -5.42 -25.04
N LEU A 532 1.08 -5.70 -26.33
CA LEU A 532 1.69 -4.76 -27.27
C LEU A 532 0.89 -3.47 -27.38
N LEU A 533 -0.43 -3.58 -27.46
CA LEU A 533 -1.32 -2.42 -27.51
C LEU A 533 -1.24 -1.57 -26.23
N GLN A 534 -1.07 -2.22 -25.09
CA GLN A 534 -0.90 -1.53 -23.81
C GLN A 534 0.41 -0.71 -23.74
N ILE A 535 1.50 -1.25 -24.29
CA ILE A 535 2.80 -0.59 -24.33
C ILE A 535 3.02 0.25 -25.59
N ALA A 536 2.00 0.42 -26.45
CA ALA A 536 2.11 1.09 -27.74
C ALA A 536 2.79 2.48 -27.70
N PRO A 537 2.54 3.38 -26.72
CA PRO A 537 3.28 4.64 -26.64
C PRO A 537 4.78 4.47 -26.44
N PHE A 538 5.19 3.47 -25.66
CA PHE A 538 6.59 3.17 -25.40
C PHE A 538 7.25 2.43 -26.57
N LEU A 539 6.48 1.65 -27.34
CA LEU A 539 6.94 1.03 -28.60
C LEU A 539 7.02 2.05 -29.74
N GLY A 540 6.16 3.05 -29.73
CA GLY A 540 6.15 4.14 -30.72
C GLY A 540 7.47 4.90 -30.75
N ILE A 541 8.12 5.09 -29.60
CA ILE A 541 9.41 5.79 -29.48
C ILE A 541 10.52 5.11 -30.30
N PRO A 542 10.89 3.82 -30.07
CA PRO A 542 11.92 3.15 -30.86
C PRO A 542 11.52 2.94 -32.32
N ILE A 543 10.23 2.75 -32.62
CA ILE A 543 9.74 2.66 -34.02
C ILE A 543 9.95 4.00 -34.73
N GLY A 544 9.63 5.11 -34.07
CA GLY A 544 9.89 6.46 -34.56
C GLY A 544 11.39 6.69 -34.78
N LEU A 545 12.22 6.30 -33.81
CA LEU A 545 13.69 6.36 -33.94
C LEU A 545 14.16 5.61 -35.19
N GLY A 546 13.71 4.36 -35.35
CA GLY A 546 14.09 3.52 -36.49
C GLY A 546 13.67 4.13 -37.83
N MET A 547 12.45 4.67 -37.91
CA MET A 547 11.97 5.38 -39.10
C MET A 547 12.83 6.61 -39.41
N GLY A 548 13.18 7.40 -38.38
CA GLY A 548 14.08 8.54 -38.53
C GLY A 548 15.47 8.14 -39.03
N VAL A 549 16.07 7.09 -38.46
CA VAL A 549 17.38 6.58 -38.91
C VAL A 549 17.33 6.08 -40.35
N ILE A 550 16.27 5.37 -40.74
CA ILE A 550 16.10 4.90 -42.14
C ILE A 550 16.01 6.10 -43.08
N LEU A 551 15.16 7.10 -42.76
CA LEU A 551 15.01 8.29 -43.59
C LEU A 551 16.33 9.05 -43.73
N TRP A 552 17.09 9.19 -42.64
CA TRP A 552 18.42 9.78 -42.66
C TRP A 552 19.40 9.03 -43.55
N LEU A 553 19.48 7.69 -43.43
CA LEU A 553 20.33 6.87 -44.29
C LEU A 553 19.94 6.98 -45.76
N THR A 554 18.64 6.92 -46.07
CA THR A 554 18.15 7.07 -47.45
C THR A 554 18.49 8.45 -48.01
N TRP A 555 18.44 9.49 -47.18
CA TRP A 555 18.80 10.85 -47.57
C TRP A 555 20.31 10.98 -47.86
N GLN A 556 21.16 10.40 -47.00
CA GLN A 556 22.61 10.38 -47.22
C GLN A 556 22.99 9.68 -48.52
N ILE A 557 22.31 8.57 -48.83
CA ILE A 557 22.53 7.84 -50.09
C ILE A 557 22.07 8.71 -51.28
N GLY A 558 20.89 9.34 -51.18
CA GLY A 558 20.36 10.22 -52.23
C GLY A 558 21.23 11.44 -52.52
N TYR A 559 21.76 12.09 -51.47
CA TYR A 559 22.70 13.20 -51.60
C TYR A 559 24.02 12.76 -52.26
N ARG A 560 24.55 11.58 -51.88
CA ARG A 560 25.76 11.03 -52.50
C ARG A 560 25.59 10.68 -53.97
N LEU A 561 24.36 10.40 -54.39
CA LEU A 561 23.98 10.14 -55.78
C LEU A 561 23.55 11.40 -56.54
N GLU A 562 23.74 12.60 -55.96
CA GLU A 562 23.37 13.91 -56.54
C GLU A 562 21.88 14.01 -56.93
N LEU A 563 21.00 13.23 -56.29
CA LEU A 563 19.57 13.23 -56.59
C LEU A 563 18.82 14.41 -55.97
N PHE A 564 19.33 14.99 -54.86
CA PHE A 564 18.68 16.09 -54.12
C PHE A 564 19.70 17.02 -53.44
N ASP A 565 19.57 18.34 -53.60
CA ASP A 565 20.48 19.39 -53.10
C ASP A 565 20.12 20.00 -51.72
N LEU A 566 19.19 19.39 -50.96
CA LEU A 566 18.78 19.95 -49.67
C LEU A 566 19.69 19.46 -48.52
N LYS A 567 20.58 20.34 -48.05
CA LYS A 567 21.53 20.12 -46.94
C LYS A 567 20.92 19.91 -45.54
N TRP A 568 19.65 20.26 -45.32
CA TRP A 568 19.07 20.36 -43.97
C TRP A 568 18.98 19.05 -43.15
N ILE A 569 18.86 17.88 -43.79
CA ILE A 569 18.76 16.58 -43.10
C ILE A 569 20.15 16.06 -42.68
N TYR A 570 21.22 16.72 -43.12
CA TYR A 570 22.60 16.23 -42.96
C TYR A 570 23.26 16.64 -41.64
N ASP A 571 23.01 17.86 -41.14
CA ASP A 571 23.84 18.47 -40.08
C ASP A 571 23.30 18.33 -38.64
N GLY A 572 22.03 17.95 -38.44
CA GLY A 572 21.38 17.92 -37.12
C GLY A 572 20.94 16.55 -36.64
N TRP A 573 21.05 16.28 -35.33
CA TRP A 573 20.40 15.11 -34.67
C TRP A 573 18.96 15.42 -34.24
N SER A 574 18.48 16.65 -34.45
CA SER A 574 17.22 17.12 -33.89
C SER A 574 16.00 16.52 -34.63
N PHE A 575 16.11 16.26 -35.94
CA PHE A 575 15.08 15.54 -36.69
C PHE A 575 14.73 14.18 -36.06
N LEU A 576 15.70 13.45 -35.48
CA LEU A 576 15.45 12.19 -34.79
C LEU A 576 14.51 12.40 -33.61
N VAL A 577 14.71 13.46 -32.83
CA VAL A 577 13.83 13.83 -31.71
C VAL A 577 12.41 14.12 -32.21
N GLY A 578 12.27 14.74 -33.37
CA GLY A 578 10.99 14.93 -34.05
C GLY A 578 10.27 13.59 -34.30
N PHE A 579 10.96 12.61 -34.88
CA PHE A 579 10.41 11.27 -35.12
C PHE A 579 10.10 10.48 -33.83
N LEU A 580 10.87 10.67 -32.75
CA LEU A 580 10.54 10.07 -31.44
C LEU A 580 9.18 10.56 -30.93
N MET A 581 8.93 11.87 -31.01
CA MET A 581 7.69 12.48 -30.54
C MET A 581 6.47 12.08 -31.39
N ILE A 582 6.66 12.02 -32.71
CA ILE A 582 5.62 11.52 -33.65
C ILE A 582 5.32 10.04 -33.36
N GLY A 583 6.34 9.22 -33.19
CA GLY A 583 6.19 7.81 -32.85
C GLY A 583 5.43 7.60 -31.53
N PHE A 584 5.76 8.37 -30.50
CA PHE A 584 5.02 8.40 -29.24
C PHE A 584 3.54 8.80 -29.45
N SER A 585 3.28 9.86 -30.24
CA SER A 585 1.93 10.31 -30.56
C SER A 585 1.09 9.20 -31.22
N ILE A 586 1.59 8.59 -32.29
CA ILE A 586 0.91 7.49 -32.99
C ILE A 586 0.62 6.34 -32.00
N GLY A 587 1.59 5.96 -31.18
CA GLY A 587 1.42 4.93 -30.15
C GLY A 587 0.33 5.26 -29.12
N THR A 588 0.19 6.53 -28.73
CA THR A 588 -0.89 6.97 -27.82
C THR A 588 -2.27 6.91 -28.47
N ILE A 589 -2.39 7.32 -29.74
CA ILE A 589 -3.66 7.28 -30.49
C ILE A 589 -4.11 5.84 -30.71
N VAL A 590 -3.20 4.96 -31.14
CA VAL A 590 -3.50 3.53 -31.36
C VAL A 590 -4.01 2.85 -30.08
N ARG A 591 -3.46 3.21 -28.92
CA ARG A 591 -3.90 2.67 -27.63
C ARG A 591 -5.27 3.21 -27.18
N LEU A 592 -5.63 4.43 -27.58
CA LEU A 592 -6.71 5.21 -26.97
C LEU A 592 -8.07 4.48 -26.99
N ASN A 593 -8.48 4.00 -28.17
CA ASN A 593 -9.80 3.37 -28.35
C ASN A 593 -9.94 2.06 -27.56
N ALA A 594 -8.84 1.30 -27.43
CA ALA A 594 -8.83 0.08 -26.64
C ALA A 594 -8.78 0.37 -25.13
N LEU A 595 -8.12 1.46 -24.74
CA LEU A 595 -8.06 1.88 -23.36
C LEU A 595 -9.43 2.39 -22.88
N PHE A 596 -10.13 3.19 -23.69
CA PHE A 596 -11.43 3.79 -23.34
C PHE A 596 -12.56 3.29 -24.27
N PRO A 597 -12.99 2.03 -24.12
CA PRO A 597 -14.12 1.52 -24.89
C PRO A 597 -15.43 2.22 -24.48
N GLY A 598 -16.35 2.40 -25.41
CA GLY A 598 -17.65 3.02 -25.15
C GLY A 598 -18.41 2.32 -24.01
N ILE A 599 -18.94 3.11 -23.08
CA ILE A 599 -19.72 2.60 -21.95
C ILE A 599 -21.14 2.31 -22.44
N LYS A 600 -21.50 1.03 -22.48
CA LYS A 600 -22.89 0.61 -22.73
C LYS A 600 -23.68 0.66 -21.42
N PRO A 601 -24.87 1.26 -21.39
CA PRO A 601 -25.65 1.47 -20.16
C PRO A 601 -26.18 0.17 -19.51
N ASP A 602 -26.19 -0.95 -20.22
CA ASP A 602 -27.00 -2.12 -19.83
C ASP A 602 -26.29 -3.15 -18.92
N ASN A 603 -24.96 -3.09 -18.76
CA ASN A 603 -24.23 -4.06 -17.93
C ASN A 603 -24.05 -3.55 -16.49
N LEU A 604 -25.14 -3.59 -15.72
CA LEU A 604 -25.13 -3.36 -14.27
C LEU A 604 -24.44 -4.54 -13.57
N ASN A 605 -23.12 -4.51 -13.50
CA ASN A 605 -22.31 -5.60 -12.99
C ASN A 605 -22.42 -5.71 -11.46
N SER A 606 -22.78 -6.90 -10.97
CA SER A 606 -22.80 -7.21 -9.54
C SER A 606 -21.38 -7.20 -8.94
N GLU A 607 -21.24 -6.87 -7.65
CA GLU A 607 -19.95 -6.86 -6.92
C GLU A 607 -19.12 -8.14 -7.13
N LYS A 608 -19.78 -9.29 -7.27
CA LYS A 608 -19.17 -10.60 -7.59
C LYS A 608 -18.40 -10.59 -8.91
N GLN A 609 -18.90 -9.89 -9.93
CA GLN A 609 -18.26 -9.81 -11.24
C GLN A 609 -17.01 -8.93 -11.19
N MET A 610 -17.03 -7.86 -10.40
CA MET A 610 -15.85 -7.03 -10.15
C MET A 610 -14.74 -7.85 -9.48
N LEU A 611 -15.09 -8.61 -8.43
CA LEU A 611 -14.11 -9.47 -7.77
C LEU A 611 -13.55 -10.53 -8.72
N LYS A 612 -14.41 -11.21 -9.49
CA LYS A 612 -13.99 -12.18 -10.51
C LYS A 612 -13.04 -11.56 -11.54
N PHE A 613 -13.25 -10.30 -11.89
CA PHE A 613 -12.36 -9.55 -12.79
C PHE A 613 -11.01 -9.23 -12.14
N LEU A 614 -11.01 -8.70 -10.91
CA LEU A 614 -9.79 -8.30 -10.18
C LEU A 614 -8.88 -9.49 -9.80
N THR A 615 -9.48 -10.67 -9.62
CA THR A 615 -8.79 -11.92 -9.28
C THR A 615 -8.33 -12.72 -10.50
N ASN A 616 -8.77 -12.35 -11.71
CA ASN A 616 -8.43 -13.09 -12.92
C ASN A 616 -6.99 -12.77 -13.39
N PRO A 617 -6.05 -13.73 -13.35
CA PRO A 617 -4.64 -13.49 -13.65
C PRO A 617 -4.37 -13.14 -15.12
N GLY A 618 -5.32 -13.39 -16.04
CA GLY A 618 -5.18 -13.06 -17.46
C GLY A 618 -5.52 -11.60 -17.81
N VAL A 619 -6.03 -10.82 -16.86
CA VAL A 619 -6.45 -9.44 -17.10
C VAL A 619 -5.26 -8.49 -17.14
N LEU A 620 -5.18 -7.72 -18.22
CA LEU A 620 -4.27 -6.58 -18.39
C LEU A 620 -5.04 -5.27 -18.14
N PRO A 621 -4.39 -4.17 -17.70
CA PRO A 621 -5.05 -2.88 -17.52
C PRO A 621 -5.78 -2.34 -18.75
N ILE A 622 -5.36 -2.73 -19.96
CA ILE A 622 -6.07 -2.34 -21.19
C ILE A 622 -7.45 -2.99 -21.29
N ASN A 623 -7.62 -4.19 -20.73
CA ASN A 623 -8.92 -4.82 -20.57
C ASN A 623 -9.59 -4.09 -19.40
N SER A 624 -10.68 -3.37 -19.67
CA SER A 624 -11.45 -2.67 -18.65
C SER A 624 -12.79 -3.36 -18.41
N LEU A 625 -13.27 -3.26 -17.18
CA LEU A 625 -14.65 -3.60 -16.84
C LEU A 625 -15.43 -2.30 -16.62
N ASN A 626 -16.48 -2.09 -17.41
CA ASN A 626 -17.39 -0.97 -17.19
C ASN A 626 -18.14 -1.18 -15.88
N ILE A 627 -18.13 -0.17 -15.01
CA ILE A 627 -18.74 -0.25 -13.69
C ILE A 627 -19.56 1.01 -13.39
N ARG A 628 -20.64 0.82 -12.65
CA ARG A 628 -21.42 1.88 -12.00
C ARG A 628 -21.51 1.53 -10.51
N ILE A 629 -20.85 2.31 -9.66
CA ILE A 629 -20.71 2.01 -8.22
C ILE A 629 -21.08 3.25 -7.43
N SER A 630 -21.98 3.09 -6.46
CA SER A 630 -22.25 4.11 -5.45
C SER A 630 -21.27 3.98 -4.29
N GLY A 631 -20.73 5.10 -3.84
CA GLY A 631 -19.81 5.13 -2.72
C GLY A 631 -19.57 6.55 -2.21
N ARG A 632 -18.82 6.66 -1.12
CA ARG A 632 -18.40 7.95 -0.59
C ARG A 632 -17.05 8.34 -1.19
N LEU A 633 -16.91 9.58 -1.67
CA LEU A 633 -15.64 10.08 -2.16
C LEU A 633 -14.75 10.51 -1.00
N LEU A 634 -13.56 9.94 -0.92
CA LEU A 634 -12.51 10.24 0.06
C LEU A 634 -11.32 10.89 -0.65
N GLY A 635 -10.57 11.71 0.09
CA GLY A 635 -9.40 12.40 -0.44
C GLY A 635 -9.13 13.73 0.25
N ARG A 636 -7.94 14.28 0.00
CA ARG A 636 -7.58 15.63 0.48
C ARG A 636 -8.40 16.71 -0.24
N GLY A 637 -8.93 17.66 0.52
CA GLY A 637 -9.62 18.84 -0.02
C GLY A 637 -8.67 19.90 -0.59
N GLY A 638 -9.22 20.78 -1.42
CA GLY A 638 -8.52 21.97 -1.93
C GLY A 638 -7.31 21.66 -2.81
N SER A 639 -6.29 22.52 -2.74
CA SER A 639 -5.07 22.41 -3.57
C SER A 639 -4.15 21.25 -3.18
N GLY A 640 -4.34 20.66 -1.98
CA GLY A 640 -3.66 19.43 -1.55
C GLY A 640 -3.99 18.21 -2.40
N ASN A 641 -4.92 18.33 -3.34
CA ASN A 641 -5.24 17.27 -4.28
C ASN A 641 -5.38 17.79 -5.71
N CYS A 642 -4.92 19.01 -6.04
CA CYS A 642 -5.22 19.65 -7.34
C CYS A 642 -4.93 18.77 -8.58
N LEU A 643 -3.93 17.89 -8.50
CA LEU A 643 -3.53 16.97 -9.56
C LEU A 643 -4.31 15.62 -9.57
N GLY A 644 -5.33 15.47 -8.72
CA GLY A 644 -6.07 14.22 -8.53
C GLY A 644 -5.23 13.11 -7.91
N GLN A 645 -4.23 13.46 -7.10
CA GLN A 645 -3.26 12.51 -6.53
C GLN A 645 -3.84 11.61 -5.44
N ASP A 646 -4.82 12.11 -4.68
CA ASP A 646 -5.46 11.45 -3.54
C ASP A 646 -6.99 11.43 -3.71
N LEU A 647 -7.48 10.63 -4.66
CA LEU A 647 -8.90 10.37 -4.86
C LEU A 647 -9.20 8.89 -4.65
N ILE A 648 -10.09 8.61 -3.70
CA ILE A 648 -10.41 7.25 -3.27
C ILE A 648 -11.93 7.13 -3.17
N LEU A 649 -12.50 6.06 -3.73
CA LEU A 649 -13.91 5.73 -3.54
C LEU A 649 -14.03 4.69 -2.43
N GLU A 650 -14.79 5.00 -1.39
CA GLU A 650 -15.25 4.04 -0.40
C GLU A 650 -16.55 3.39 -0.90
N SER A 651 -16.45 2.11 -1.30
CA SER A 651 -17.57 1.30 -1.77
C SER A 651 -17.82 0.11 -0.82
N GLY A 652 -18.92 -0.63 -1.04
CA GLY A 652 -19.21 -1.87 -0.29
C GLY A 652 -18.10 -2.94 -0.39
N ILE A 653 -17.38 -2.95 -1.51
CA ILE A 653 -16.25 -3.87 -1.77
C ILE A 653 -14.97 -3.42 -1.06
N GLY A 654 -14.83 -2.13 -0.76
CA GLY A 654 -13.63 -1.57 -0.14
C GLY A 654 -13.21 -0.23 -0.75
N LEU A 655 -11.99 0.18 -0.43
CA LEU A 655 -11.37 1.42 -0.90
C LEU A 655 -10.71 1.18 -2.26
N ILE A 656 -11.10 1.97 -3.27
CA ILE A 656 -10.53 1.88 -4.62
C ILE A 656 -10.00 3.24 -5.03
N LYS A 657 -8.76 3.28 -5.54
CA LYS A 657 -8.17 4.52 -6.05
C LYS A 657 -8.86 4.95 -7.35
N LEU A 658 -9.15 6.23 -7.46
CA LEU A 658 -9.68 6.84 -8.67
C LEU A 658 -8.57 7.57 -9.42
N HIS A 659 -8.58 7.44 -10.73
CA HIS A 659 -7.82 8.31 -11.60
C HIS A 659 -8.78 9.30 -12.23
N HIS A 660 -8.42 10.58 -12.17
CA HIS A 660 -9.10 11.67 -12.87
C HIS A 660 -8.07 12.48 -13.65
N ALA A 661 -8.50 13.12 -14.74
CA ALA A 661 -7.63 14.01 -15.51
C ALA A 661 -7.53 15.38 -14.84
N TRP A 662 -6.52 16.17 -15.18
CA TRP A 662 -6.21 17.46 -14.55
C TRP A 662 -7.39 18.45 -14.62
N PHE A 663 -8.24 18.53 -13.58
CA PHE A 663 -9.23 19.60 -13.40
C PHE A 663 -9.69 19.71 -11.93
N PRO A 664 -9.80 20.90 -11.32
CA PRO A 664 -10.13 21.08 -9.89
C PRO A 664 -11.63 20.90 -9.53
N THR A 665 -12.51 20.58 -10.48
CA THR A 665 -13.97 20.60 -10.30
C THR A 665 -14.50 19.59 -9.29
N TRP A 666 -13.78 18.50 -9.03
CA TRP A 666 -14.18 17.43 -8.11
C TRP A 666 -13.87 17.76 -6.64
N GLN A 667 -13.07 18.80 -6.34
CA GLN A 667 -12.67 19.12 -4.95
C GLN A 667 -13.88 19.35 -4.04
N LYS A 668 -14.97 19.88 -4.60
CA LYS A 668 -16.23 20.15 -3.89
C LYS A 668 -17.04 18.90 -3.56
N LEU A 669 -16.75 17.77 -4.20
CA LEU A 669 -17.45 16.50 -4.01
C LEU A 669 -16.81 15.61 -2.93
N ILE A 670 -15.67 16.02 -2.37
CA ILE A 670 -14.98 15.24 -1.35
C ILE A 670 -15.87 15.15 -0.10
N GLY A 671 -16.05 13.93 0.39
CA GLY A 671 -16.90 13.62 1.53
C GLY A 671 -18.35 13.32 1.17
N GLU A 672 -18.79 13.62 -0.05
CA GLU A 672 -20.16 13.35 -0.51
C GLU A 672 -20.36 11.90 -0.97
N GLN A 673 -21.61 11.45 -0.94
CA GLN A 673 -22.01 10.21 -1.60
C GLN A 673 -22.27 10.46 -3.08
N ILE A 674 -21.63 9.65 -3.92
CA ILE A 674 -21.64 9.80 -5.37
C ILE A 674 -21.83 8.44 -6.04
N THR A 675 -22.48 8.47 -7.21
CA THR A 675 -22.52 7.33 -8.13
C THR A 675 -21.46 7.55 -9.19
N LEU A 676 -20.46 6.68 -9.20
CA LEU A 676 -19.34 6.73 -10.12
C LEU A 676 -19.61 5.80 -11.30
N THR A 677 -19.47 6.32 -12.52
CA THR A 677 -19.37 5.50 -13.74
C THR A 677 -17.95 5.59 -14.29
N GLY A 678 -17.40 4.44 -14.72
CA GLY A 678 -16.04 4.41 -15.24
C GLY A 678 -15.54 3.03 -15.62
N TRP A 679 -14.24 2.96 -15.86
CA TRP A 679 -13.53 1.77 -16.29
C TRP A 679 -12.67 1.23 -15.14
N LEU A 680 -13.07 0.09 -14.56
CA LEU A 680 -12.26 -0.62 -13.58
C LEU A 680 -11.10 -1.32 -14.28
N ARG A 681 -9.89 -1.11 -13.77
CA ARG A 681 -8.67 -1.72 -14.27
C ARG A 681 -7.91 -2.46 -13.17
N ARG A 682 -7.21 -3.52 -13.58
CA ARG A 682 -6.27 -4.24 -12.73
C ARG A 682 -4.85 -4.10 -13.27
N GLY A 683 -4.03 -3.28 -12.61
CA GLY A 683 -2.58 -3.35 -12.68
C GLY A 683 -2.01 -3.79 -11.33
N ALA A 684 -0.79 -3.36 -10.98
CA ALA A 684 -0.20 -3.63 -9.68
C ALA A 684 -1.12 -3.16 -8.53
N THR A 685 -1.66 -1.96 -8.66
CA THR A 685 -2.84 -1.51 -7.92
C THR A 685 -4.08 -1.61 -8.79
N PRO A 686 -5.27 -1.93 -8.24
CA PRO A 686 -6.51 -1.70 -8.94
C PRO A 686 -6.91 -0.22 -8.85
N TRP A 687 -7.44 0.32 -9.93
CA TRP A 687 -7.97 1.69 -9.97
C TRP A 687 -9.16 1.79 -10.92
N VAL A 688 -9.88 2.90 -10.85
CA VAL A 688 -10.96 3.22 -11.77
C VAL A 688 -10.65 4.53 -12.49
N ASP A 689 -10.68 4.49 -13.82
CA ASP A 689 -10.67 5.71 -14.62
C ASP A 689 -12.09 6.28 -14.64
N VAL A 690 -12.25 7.49 -14.11
CA VAL A 690 -13.55 8.15 -13.98
C VAL A 690 -14.07 8.58 -15.35
N HIS A 691 -15.31 8.20 -15.68
CA HIS A 691 -16.05 8.74 -16.81
C HIS A 691 -17.07 9.80 -16.39
N SER A 692 -17.91 9.51 -15.39
CA SER A 692 -18.78 10.51 -14.77
C SER A 692 -18.96 10.25 -13.28
N LEU A 693 -19.13 11.34 -12.53
CA LEU A 693 -19.51 11.36 -11.12
C LEU A 693 -20.87 12.02 -11.02
N GLU A 694 -21.86 11.29 -10.53
CA GLU A 694 -23.22 11.77 -10.32
C GLU A 694 -23.46 11.94 -8.82
N THR A 695 -23.78 13.16 -8.39
CA THR A 695 -24.19 13.41 -7.00
C THR A 695 -25.63 12.99 -6.78
N ILE A 696 -26.02 12.78 -5.52
CA ILE A 696 -27.43 12.54 -5.15
C ILE A 696 -28.35 13.66 -5.67
N ASN A 697 -27.83 14.89 -5.78
CA ASN A 697 -28.56 16.06 -6.27
C ASN A 697 -28.67 16.11 -7.82
N GLY A 698 -28.27 15.05 -8.53
CA GLY A 698 -28.34 14.96 -9.99
C GLY A 698 -27.27 15.76 -10.75
N LYS A 699 -26.27 16.30 -10.05
CA LYS A 699 -25.16 17.01 -10.71
C LYS A 699 -24.16 16.00 -11.26
N ILE A 700 -23.91 16.07 -12.56
CA ILE A 700 -22.98 15.18 -13.26
C ILE A 700 -21.67 15.94 -13.54
N ILE A 701 -20.54 15.37 -13.12
CA ILE A 701 -19.19 15.85 -13.43
C ILE A 701 -18.48 14.80 -14.29
N TYR A 702 -18.02 15.20 -15.48
CA TYR A 702 -17.35 14.29 -16.42
C TYR A 702 -15.84 14.21 -16.20
N GLY A 703 -15.31 12.99 -16.33
CA GLY A 703 -13.89 12.68 -16.43
C GLY A 703 -13.40 12.75 -17.85
N HIS A 704 -12.56 13.74 -18.15
CA HIS A 704 -12.09 14.04 -19.50
C HIS A 704 -10.80 13.29 -19.88
N HIS A 705 -10.56 12.11 -19.31
CA HIS A 705 -9.33 11.32 -19.56
C HIS A 705 -9.01 11.06 -21.04
N PRO A 706 -9.99 10.62 -21.87
CA PRO A 706 -9.71 10.39 -23.29
C PRO A 706 -9.25 11.67 -24.01
N ILE A 707 -9.88 12.80 -23.68
CA ILE A 707 -9.60 14.11 -24.27
C ILE A 707 -8.18 14.55 -23.89
N TRP A 708 -7.78 14.40 -22.64
CA TRP A 708 -6.42 14.73 -22.21
C TRP A 708 -5.37 13.85 -22.86
N SER A 709 -5.64 12.55 -23.04
CA SER A 709 -4.73 11.68 -23.77
C SER A 709 -4.61 12.08 -25.25
N THR A 710 -5.68 12.56 -25.89
CA THR A 710 -5.61 13.10 -27.26
C THR A 710 -4.86 14.42 -27.34
N VAL A 711 -5.04 15.30 -26.35
CA VAL A 711 -4.33 16.59 -26.28
C VAL A 711 -2.83 16.36 -26.14
N ILE A 712 -2.40 15.44 -25.26
CA ILE A 712 -0.98 15.08 -25.11
C ILE A 712 -0.42 14.51 -26.42
N ALA A 713 -1.17 13.63 -27.09
CA ALA A 713 -0.78 13.08 -28.39
C ALA A 713 -0.61 14.19 -29.45
N LEU A 714 -1.54 15.14 -29.49
CA LEU A 714 -1.52 16.26 -30.43
C LEU A 714 -0.34 17.19 -30.15
N ILE A 715 -0.09 17.54 -28.89
CA ILE A 715 1.07 18.35 -28.49
C ILE A 715 2.37 17.67 -28.93
N ALA A 716 2.51 16.36 -28.67
CA ALA A 716 3.68 15.61 -29.10
C ALA A 716 3.83 15.61 -30.63
N GLN A 717 2.74 15.45 -31.37
CA GLN A 717 2.75 15.49 -32.84
C GLN A 717 3.14 16.87 -33.38
N VAL A 718 2.53 17.93 -32.87
CA VAL A 718 2.80 19.32 -33.29
C VAL A 718 4.24 19.70 -32.95
N TRP A 719 4.72 19.33 -31.76
CA TRP A 719 6.10 19.57 -31.36
C TRP A 719 7.09 18.81 -32.23
N GLY A 720 6.81 17.53 -32.50
CA GLY A 720 7.62 16.72 -33.41
C GLY A 720 7.66 17.29 -34.82
N ALA A 721 6.52 17.71 -35.37
CA ALA A 721 6.43 18.36 -36.67
C ALA A 721 7.12 19.73 -36.71
N TYR A 722 7.01 20.51 -35.62
CA TYR A 722 7.68 21.81 -35.49
C TYR A 722 9.20 21.66 -35.55
N ILE A 723 9.76 20.67 -34.84
CA ILE A 723 11.20 20.36 -34.90
C ILE A 723 11.62 20.04 -36.33
N LEU A 724 10.83 19.21 -37.03
CA LEU A 724 11.11 18.87 -38.43
C LEU A 724 10.99 20.06 -39.39
N LEU A 725 10.12 21.03 -39.12
CA LEU A 725 9.85 22.17 -40.00
C LEU A 725 10.73 23.40 -39.73
N MET A 726 11.33 23.54 -38.54
CA MET A 726 12.16 24.69 -38.17
C MET A 726 13.66 24.53 -38.48
N GLU A 727 14.13 23.29 -38.67
CA GLU A 727 15.51 23.01 -39.09
C GLU A 727 15.91 23.56 -40.49
N PRO A 728 15.04 23.69 -41.52
CA PRO A 728 15.44 24.26 -42.82
C PRO A 728 15.69 25.77 -42.76
N VAL A 729 15.22 26.45 -41.71
CA VAL A 729 15.28 27.91 -41.59
C VAL A 729 16.59 28.37 -40.94
N VAL A 730 17.18 27.55 -40.06
CA VAL A 730 18.43 27.90 -39.35
C VAL A 730 19.67 27.70 -40.23
N GLY A 731 19.60 26.84 -41.25
CA GLY A 731 20.69 26.64 -42.24
C GLY A 731 20.72 27.62 -43.41
N ARG A 732 19.94 28.71 -43.37
CA ARG A 732 19.87 29.76 -44.42
C ARG A 732 20.41 31.13 -43.97
N PHE A 733 21.21 31.18 -42.91
CA PHE A 733 21.96 32.38 -42.52
C PHE A 733 23.46 32.15 -42.55
#